data_AF-A0A163U0Y3-F1
#
_entry.id   AF-A0A163U0Y3-F1
#
_cell.length_a   1.000
_cell.length_b   1.000
_cell.length_c   1.000
_cell.angle_alpha   90.00
_cell.angle_beta   90.00
_cell.angle_gamma   90.00
#
_symmetry.space_group_name_H-M   'P 1'
#
loop_
_entity.id
_entity.type
_entity.pdbx_description
1 polymer ?
#
loop_
_entity_poly.entity_id
_entity_poly.type
_entity_poly.pdbx_seq_one_letter_code
_entity_poly.pdbx_strand_id
1 'polypeptide(L)'
;MVMDFLAPADPRVEKNRKSPWKILIVDDDPDVHEVTRIAVSGCVFEDRPFELLHALSAEDARRIFSEEEDIAVALVDVVMESDTAGLGLVSWIRSELQNEFTRLILRTGQPGYAPQTDVIMKFDIDGYAEKAELSRTKLITAIVTALRGYKLVMSLETNRQKLKQLNAHFAAIVEKNALSDFAAAVLTEITQLIGEPIGCFLCGLDALPDYGIIDKSNVRILAAMGDFADKTDLPIDMLGDAAIRTSVHECIEIMSSSSSHRGVALPLVTRNGMTGALFLAMPEAELENLVGSEVVQLFVANVALGYEKTGLLEHIRNLAYVDRTTGLSTFSGFIETFQRHAAKHASLLVVHLDIQRFRVIVDGIGDEKAGAVLKKTGHRLAQTFPDALSIARKEKDEFLILLKDGKDNRIQDVVERVEDAFHEPIALDDTQITLRMRLGFAAVGDGEDQEAEQLVSHASIALNDVRQKGLTNHAVFHPLMQEAAFERLRLASLLTGGRDKTEFTVHYQPIMQARDNTIASFEALMRFRTPSGTFLNTGRMIEAAETSGLMSEIGSWMFKSAFAEFSEIPTVSDQTRLNVNLSPQQVQANRIYKDIEDSASAAGLPFTRLVFEVTEGLFLNNDQVTLSLLTWLRNKGAKVVIDDFGTGYSSLSYLRKLPVDGIKIDRSFIMNMDQDPDALAVVKSIVAVAQALDLSVTAEGVETDGQRKLIQELKCDYLQGFFYSKPLSSNDLVAFLQKDAVSGLVVR
;
A
#
# COMPACT_ATOMS: atom_id res chain seq x y z
N MET A 1 16.71 37.22 -7.52
CA MET A 1 15.65 37.84 -6.70
C MET A 1 16.06 38.12 -5.25
N VAL A 2 17.24 37.72 -4.77
CA VAL A 2 17.73 38.04 -3.41
C VAL A 2 18.48 39.39 -3.36
N MET A 3 18.91 39.94 -4.51
CA MET A 3 19.73 41.17 -4.55
C MET A 3 18.93 42.49 -4.53
N ASP A 4 17.63 42.49 -4.88
CA ASP A 4 16.81 43.72 -4.79
C ASP A 4 16.31 44.00 -3.35
N PHE A 5 16.45 43.04 -2.43
CA PHE A 5 16.06 43.15 -1.03
C PHE A 5 16.91 44.14 -0.22
N LEU A 6 18.09 44.52 -0.73
CA LEU A 6 19.03 45.41 -0.04
C LEU A 6 18.96 46.86 -0.52
N ALA A 7 18.07 47.19 -1.46
CA ALA A 7 17.86 48.57 -1.85
C ALA A 7 17.12 49.30 -0.72
N PRO A 8 17.66 50.41 -0.18
CA PRO A 8 16.91 51.21 0.79
C PRO A 8 15.65 51.74 0.10
N ALA A 9 14.49 51.27 0.56
CA ALA A 9 13.20 51.82 0.16
C ALA A 9 13.18 53.31 0.54
N ASP A 10 12.90 54.18 -0.44
CA ASP A 10 12.74 55.60 -0.19
C ASP A 10 11.45 55.77 0.65
N PRO A 11 11.53 56.22 1.90
CA PRO A 11 10.36 56.25 2.77
C PRO A 11 9.37 57.27 2.22
N ARG A 12 8.26 56.78 1.64
CA ARG A 12 7.08 57.60 1.39
C ARG A 12 6.64 58.16 2.73
N VAL A 13 6.70 59.49 2.81
CA VAL A 13 6.51 60.28 4.02
C VAL A 13 5.06 60.15 4.51
N GLU A 14 4.82 59.26 5.47
CA GLU A 14 3.68 59.38 6.37
C GLU A 14 3.87 60.60 7.27
N LYS A 15 2.88 61.50 7.24
CA LYS A 15 2.77 62.66 8.14
C LYS A 15 2.39 62.19 9.56
N ASN A 16 3.30 61.51 10.24
CA ASN A 16 3.26 61.41 11.70
C ASN A 16 4.36 62.30 12.28
N ARG A 17 4.01 63.12 13.29
CA ARG A 17 4.93 64.06 13.97
C ARG A 17 6.17 63.28 14.42
N LYS A 18 7.27 63.42 13.68
CA LYS A 18 8.51 62.71 13.97
C LYS A 18 9.02 63.19 15.34
N SER A 19 9.25 62.27 16.27
CA SER A 19 9.86 62.55 17.58
C SER A 19 11.22 63.25 17.40
N PRO A 20 11.70 64.08 18.34
CA PRO A 20 13.04 64.65 18.25
C PRO A 20 14.13 63.55 18.21
N TRP A 21 15.32 63.89 17.73
CA TRP A 21 16.49 63.02 17.85
C TRP A 21 17.12 63.21 19.22
N LYS A 22 17.05 62.18 20.08
CA LYS A 22 17.67 62.21 21.41
C LYS A 22 19.19 62.01 21.30
N ILE A 23 19.94 62.97 21.80
CA ILE A 23 21.40 62.96 21.82
C ILE A 23 21.84 63.12 23.28
N LEU A 24 22.51 62.11 23.80
CA LEU A 24 23.04 62.12 25.16
C LEU A 24 24.45 62.74 25.18
N ILE A 25 24.70 63.63 26.13
CA ILE A 25 26.02 64.18 26.43
C ILE A 25 26.42 63.67 27.80
N VAL A 26 27.58 63.02 27.88
CA VAL A 26 28.18 62.49 29.11
C VAL A 26 29.54 63.13 29.30
N ASP A 27 29.64 64.06 30.25
CA ASP A 27 30.86 64.82 30.57
C ASP A 27 30.75 65.28 32.03
N ASP A 28 31.84 65.30 32.79
CA ASP A 28 31.83 65.78 34.18
C ASP A 28 31.94 67.31 34.29
N ASP A 29 32.28 67.99 33.17
CA ASP A 29 32.38 69.44 33.07
C ASP A 29 31.05 70.08 32.63
N PRO A 30 30.36 70.84 33.52
CA PRO A 30 29.12 71.55 33.18
C PRO A 30 29.26 72.53 32.01
N ASP A 31 30.45 73.10 31.79
CA ASP A 31 30.68 74.05 30.70
C ASP A 31 30.59 73.36 29.33
N VAL A 32 31.00 72.09 29.24
CA VAL A 32 30.91 71.32 27.99
C VAL A 32 29.46 71.09 27.57
N HIS A 33 28.56 70.90 28.54
CA HIS A 33 27.13 70.75 28.28
C HIS A 33 26.51 72.03 27.72
N GLU A 34 26.84 73.21 28.27
CA GLU A 34 26.34 74.50 27.77
C GLU A 34 26.93 74.84 26.40
N VAL A 35 28.24 74.62 26.20
CA VAL A 35 28.90 74.83 24.90
C VAL A 35 28.29 73.94 23.82
N THR A 36 28.05 72.67 24.14
CA THR A 36 27.43 71.72 23.19
C THR A 36 25.99 72.13 22.89
N ARG A 37 25.21 72.56 23.90
CA ARG A 37 23.84 73.08 23.72
C ARG A 37 23.80 74.29 22.78
N ILE A 38 24.70 75.25 22.97
CA ILE A 38 24.80 76.44 22.11
C ILE A 38 25.24 76.04 20.69
N ALA A 39 26.19 75.11 20.57
CA ALA A 39 26.72 74.69 19.27
C ALA A 39 25.66 74.05 18.37
N VAL A 40 24.78 73.21 18.93
CA VAL A 40 23.75 72.49 18.15
C VAL A 40 22.36 73.13 18.23
N SER A 41 22.23 74.28 18.91
CA SER A 41 20.98 75.03 18.98
C SER A 41 20.47 75.40 17.58
N GLY A 42 19.19 75.09 17.33
CA GLY A 42 18.52 75.34 16.04
C GLY A 42 18.88 74.35 14.93
N CYS A 43 19.65 73.29 15.20
CA CYS A 43 19.91 72.24 14.23
C CYS A 43 18.72 71.27 14.08
N VAL A 44 18.46 70.85 12.83
CA VAL A 44 17.40 69.92 12.45
C VAL A 44 17.96 68.93 11.42
N PHE A 45 17.58 67.66 11.53
CA PHE A 45 17.91 66.63 10.54
C PHE A 45 16.64 65.87 10.12
N GLU A 46 16.31 65.87 8.82
CA GLU A 46 15.07 65.29 8.25
C GLU A 46 13.78 65.78 8.93
N ASP A 47 13.70 67.10 9.18
CA ASP A 47 12.59 67.79 9.83
C ASP A 47 12.37 67.41 11.32
N ARG A 48 13.36 66.75 11.94
CA ARG A 48 13.38 66.41 13.37
C ARG A 48 14.40 67.28 14.12
N PRO A 49 14.00 68.01 15.19
CA PRO A 49 14.94 68.77 16.00
C PRO A 49 15.78 67.84 16.89
N PHE A 50 16.92 68.33 17.37
CA PHE A 50 17.75 67.63 18.34
C PHE A 50 17.26 67.89 19.77
N GLU A 51 17.07 66.84 20.55
CA GLU A 51 16.80 66.88 21.99
C GLU A 51 18.05 66.42 22.73
N LEU A 52 18.58 67.27 23.61
CA LEU A 52 19.80 66.98 24.34
C LEU A 52 19.48 66.44 25.74
N LEU A 53 20.00 65.25 26.02
CA LEU A 53 20.03 64.66 27.35
C LEU A 53 21.42 64.89 27.96
N HIS A 54 21.48 65.09 29.27
CA HIS A 54 22.70 65.50 29.96
C HIS A 54 22.99 64.57 31.14
N ALA A 55 24.17 63.98 31.18
CA ALA A 55 24.69 63.19 32.29
C ALA A 55 26.02 63.78 32.77
N LEU A 56 26.13 64.06 34.07
CA LEU A 56 27.34 64.60 34.70
C LEU A 56 28.29 63.53 35.24
N SER A 57 27.88 62.25 35.12
CA SER A 57 28.62 61.12 35.63
C SER A 57 28.33 59.87 34.78
N ALA A 58 29.22 58.88 34.84
CA ALA A 58 28.99 57.58 34.21
C ALA A 58 27.78 56.87 34.84
N GLU A 59 27.51 57.07 36.13
CA GLU A 59 26.35 56.50 36.82
C GLU A 59 25.03 57.15 36.37
N ASP A 60 25.01 58.48 36.22
CA ASP A 60 23.86 59.20 35.66
C ASP A 60 23.57 58.78 34.22
N ALA A 61 24.61 58.57 33.41
CA ALA A 61 24.45 58.09 32.04
C ALA A 61 23.83 56.70 32.01
N ARG A 62 24.23 55.79 32.91
CA ARG A 62 23.60 54.45 33.04
C ARG A 62 22.11 54.54 33.39
N ARG A 63 21.74 55.46 34.28
CA ARG A 63 20.32 55.71 34.62
C ARG A 63 19.54 56.17 33.38
N ILE A 64 20.06 57.16 32.66
CA ILE A 64 19.38 57.70 31.47
C ILE A 64 19.23 56.64 30.37
N PHE A 65 20.26 55.83 30.12
CA PHE A 65 20.17 54.70 29.18
C PHE A 65 19.18 53.60 29.61
N SER A 66 18.84 53.52 30.89
CA SER A 66 17.85 52.57 31.41
C SER A 66 16.42 53.13 31.35
N GLU A 67 16.26 54.46 31.32
CA GLU A 67 14.97 55.15 31.25
C GLU A 67 14.56 55.44 29.79
N GLU A 68 15.52 55.65 28.89
CA GLU A 68 15.31 56.08 27.51
C GLU A 68 15.93 55.09 26.52
N GLU A 69 15.09 54.34 25.80
CA GLU A 69 15.52 53.27 24.88
C GLU A 69 15.90 53.79 23.47
N ASP A 70 15.47 55.00 23.09
CA ASP A 70 15.59 55.56 21.73
C ASP A 70 16.69 56.65 21.61
N ILE A 71 17.71 56.61 22.47
CA ILE A 71 18.89 57.49 22.36
C ILE A 71 19.64 57.18 21.06
N ALA A 72 19.66 58.13 20.13
CA ALA A 72 20.22 57.91 18.80
C ALA A 72 21.75 58.06 18.79
N VAL A 73 22.28 59.05 19.51
CA VAL A 73 23.72 59.36 19.59
C VAL A 73 24.09 59.65 21.03
N ALA A 74 25.24 59.14 21.50
CA ALA A 74 25.83 59.57 22.76
C ALA A 74 27.25 60.10 22.54
N LEU A 75 27.48 61.33 23.02
CA LEU A 75 28.78 61.98 23.11
C LEU A 75 29.35 61.69 24.49
N VAL A 76 30.41 60.89 24.58
CA VAL A 76 30.94 60.40 25.86
C VAL A 76 32.38 60.86 26.03
N ASP A 77 32.68 61.54 27.13
CA ASP A 77 34.05 61.88 27.48
C ASP A 77 34.80 60.66 28.04
N VAL A 78 36.04 60.48 27.60
CA VAL A 78 36.87 59.31 27.95
C VAL A 78 37.33 59.37 29.41
N VAL A 79 37.72 60.56 29.87
CA VAL A 79 38.25 60.83 31.22
C VAL A 79 37.24 61.69 31.96
N MET A 80 36.62 61.14 33.01
CA MET A 80 35.65 61.86 33.85
C MET A 80 36.04 61.67 35.33
N GLU A 81 35.20 61.00 36.13
CA GLU A 81 35.48 60.73 37.55
C GLU A 81 36.70 59.82 37.75
N SER A 82 37.10 59.09 36.69
CA SER A 82 38.36 58.39 36.58
C SER A 82 38.87 58.40 35.15
N ASP A 83 40.17 58.11 34.97
CA ASP A 83 40.86 58.05 33.67
C ASP A 83 40.29 57.02 32.68
N THR A 84 39.35 56.17 33.12
CA THR A 84 38.73 55.12 32.28
C THR A 84 37.20 55.08 32.39
N ALA A 85 36.57 56.04 33.10
CA ALA A 85 35.14 56.04 33.35
C ALA A 85 34.30 55.98 32.06
N GLY A 86 34.67 56.78 31.05
CA GLY A 86 33.98 56.79 29.76
C GLY A 86 34.12 55.50 28.96
N LEU A 87 35.31 54.89 28.98
CA LEU A 87 35.54 53.59 28.34
C LEU A 87 34.78 52.47 29.06
N GLY A 88 34.71 52.52 30.39
CA GLY A 88 33.90 51.63 31.20
C GLY A 88 32.40 51.76 30.89
N LEU A 89 31.92 52.99 30.66
CA LEU A 89 30.53 53.23 30.24
C LEU A 89 30.25 52.66 28.85
N VAL A 90 31.12 52.91 27.86
CA VAL A 90 30.96 52.33 26.51
C VAL A 90 30.97 50.80 26.55
N SER A 91 31.89 50.20 27.31
CA SER A 91 31.94 48.75 27.52
C SER A 91 30.63 48.23 28.12
N TRP A 92 30.07 48.95 29.08
CA TRP A 92 28.79 48.61 29.71
C TRP A 92 27.62 48.70 28.72
N ILE A 93 27.54 49.76 27.91
CA ILE A 93 26.49 49.93 26.88
C ILE A 93 26.48 48.77 25.89
N ARG A 94 27.66 48.35 25.41
CA ARG A 94 27.78 47.29 24.41
C ARG A 94 27.68 45.88 25.01
N SER A 95 28.25 45.64 26.18
CA SER A 95 28.37 44.28 26.74
C SER A 95 27.26 43.93 27.72
N GLU A 96 26.88 44.85 28.60
CA GLU A 96 25.90 44.59 29.67
C GLU A 96 24.49 45.03 29.27
N LEU A 97 24.34 46.25 28.74
CA LEU A 97 23.07 46.76 28.23
C LEU A 97 22.70 46.15 26.86
N GLN A 98 23.70 45.61 26.14
CA GLN A 98 23.56 45.04 24.79
C GLN A 98 22.91 45.99 23.77
N ASN A 99 23.09 47.30 23.94
CA ASN A 99 22.59 48.29 23.00
C ASN A 99 23.62 48.48 21.88
N GLU A 100 23.39 47.86 20.72
CA GLU A 100 24.19 47.98 19.49
C GLU A 100 23.68 49.09 18.56
N PHE A 101 22.56 49.73 18.92
CA PHE A 101 21.85 50.68 18.07
C PHE A 101 22.39 52.09 18.23
N THR A 102 22.52 52.57 19.48
CA THR A 102 22.99 53.91 19.80
C THR A 102 24.41 54.14 19.28
N ARG A 103 24.61 55.27 18.61
CA ARG A 103 25.89 55.61 18.00
C ARG A 103 26.76 56.36 19.00
N LEU A 104 27.98 55.89 19.23
CA LEU A 104 28.84 56.38 20.30
C LEU A 104 29.99 57.20 19.71
N ILE A 105 30.12 58.45 20.17
CA ILE A 105 31.21 59.34 19.79
C ILE A 105 32.01 59.68 21.04
N LEU A 106 33.25 59.20 21.09
CA LEU A 106 34.16 59.47 22.19
C LEU A 106 34.84 60.84 22.03
N ARG A 107 34.96 61.57 23.15
CA ARG A 107 35.71 62.82 23.24
C ARG A 107 36.82 62.68 24.28
N THR A 108 37.94 63.36 24.10
CA THR A 108 39.00 63.41 25.13
C THR A 108 39.71 64.76 25.13
N GLY A 109 40.11 65.23 26.32
CA GLY A 109 41.00 66.39 26.49
C GLY A 109 42.50 66.06 26.47
N GLN A 110 42.89 64.77 26.53
CA GLN A 110 44.29 64.34 26.64
C GLN A 110 44.61 63.22 25.62
N PRO A 111 45.32 63.54 24.51
CA PRO A 111 45.72 62.52 23.54
C PRO A 111 46.84 61.62 24.10
N GLY A 112 46.62 60.30 24.11
CA GLY A 112 47.67 59.30 24.40
C GLY A 112 47.34 58.21 25.43
N TYR A 113 46.21 58.27 26.14
CA TYR A 113 45.88 57.29 27.19
C TYR A 113 45.34 55.93 26.66
N ALA A 114 44.86 55.87 25.41
CA ALA A 114 44.55 54.63 24.71
C ALA A 114 44.71 54.83 23.19
N PRO A 115 45.28 53.86 22.43
CA PRO A 115 45.42 53.99 20.99
C PRO A 115 44.03 54.07 20.34
N GLN A 116 43.79 55.14 19.57
CA GLN A 116 42.51 55.43 18.92
C GLN A 116 42.00 54.22 18.11
N THR A 117 42.90 53.51 17.43
CA THR A 117 42.62 52.32 16.63
C THR A 117 42.11 51.15 17.45
N ASP A 118 42.69 50.89 18.62
CA ASP A 118 42.35 49.74 19.46
C ASP A 118 41.00 49.93 20.17
N VAL A 119 40.70 51.17 20.58
CA VAL A 119 39.42 51.50 21.19
C VAL A 119 38.29 51.47 20.16
N ILE A 120 38.54 51.97 18.94
CA ILE A 120 37.56 51.94 17.85
C ILE A 120 37.22 50.50 17.46
N MET A 121 38.22 49.63 17.30
CA MET A 121 38.00 48.24 16.91
C MET A 121 37.42 47.37 18.03
N LYS A 122 37.73 47.67 19.30
CA LYS A 122 37.31 46.85 20.44
C LYS A 122 35.90 47.14 20.94
N PHE A 123 35.39 48.35 20.74
CA PHE A 123 34.15 48.81 21.38
C PHE A 123 33.06 49.32 20.43
N ASP A 124 33.22 49.16 19.11
CA ASP A 124 32.24 49.54 18.08
C ASP A 124 31.66 50.96 18.28
N ILE A 125 32.56 51.94 18.18
CA ILE A 125 32.26 53.38 18.30
C ILE A 125 32.34 54.05 16.93
N ASP A 126 31.49 55.05 16.72
CA ASP A 126 31.30 55.74 15.44
C ASP A 126 32.28 56.92 15.23
N GLY A 127 32.93 57.38 16.31
CA GLY A 127 33.94 58.42 16.23
C GLY A 127 34.75 58.60 17.51
N TYR A 128 35.97 59.13 17.36
CA TYR A 128 36.84 59.54 18.46
C TYR A 128 37.46 60.89 18.10
N ALA A 129 37.26 61.92 18.91
CA ALA A 129 37.74 63.26 18.61
C ALA A 129 38.30 63.98 19.85
N GLU A 130 39.33 64.80 19.65
CA GLU A 130 39.87 65.64 20.72
C GLU A 130 38.95 66.84 21.02
N LYS A 131 38.76 67.17 22.30
CA LYS A 131 37.94 68.33 22.74
C LYS A 131 38.42 69.63 22.10
N ALA A 132 39.73 69.79 21.87
CA ALA A 132 40.33 70.97 21.24
C ALA A 132 40.11 71.07 19.71
N GLU A 133 39.84 69.95 19.03
CA GLU A 133 39.70 69.91 17.57
C GLU A 133 38.25 70.01 17.09
N LEU A 134 37.28 69.92 18.00
CA LEU A 134 35.84 69.94 17.72
C LEU A 134 35.31 71.37 17.55
N SER A 135 35.50 71.92 16.35
CA SER A 135 34.75 73.12 15.95
C SER A 135 33.25 72.83 15.84
N ARG A 136 32.40 73.87 15.93
CA ARG A 136 30.94 73.74 15.75
C ARG A 136 30.56 72.92 14.52
N THR A 137 31.22 73.17 13.38
CA THR A 137 30.98 72.46 12.11
C THR A 137 31.39 70.99 12.16
N LYS A 138 32.49 70.66 12.84
CA LYS A 138 32.95 69.27 12.99
C LYS A 138 32.02 68.49 13.91
N LEU A 139 31.57 69.09 15.01
CA LEU A 139 30.62 68.48 15.95
C LEU A 139 29.28 68.15 15.27
N ILE A 140 28.71 69.10 14.53
CA ILE A 140 27.46 68.88 13.78
C ILE A 140 27.64 67.78 12.73
N THR A 141 28.76 67.78 11.99
CA THR A 141 29.05 66.75 10.99
C THR A 141 29.15 65.35 11.61
N ALA A 142 29.81 65.22 12.78
CA ALA A 142 29.93 63.97 13.49
C ALA A 142 28.56 63.45 13.97
N ILE A 143 27.74 64.32 14.59
CA ILE A 143 26.38 63.97 15.03
C ILE A 143 25.50 63.55 13.84
N VAL A 144 25.50 64.31 12.74
CA VAL A 144 24.68 63.97 11.55
C VAL A 144 25.14 62.66 10.91
N THR A 145 26.44 62.39 10.88
CA THR A 145 26.97 61.11 10.36
C THR A 145 26.54 59.94 11.24
N ALA A 146 26.62 60.11 12.57
CA ALA A 146 26.11 59.13 13.52
C ALA A 146 24.59 58.92 13.37
N LEU A 147 23.79 59.98 13.26
CA LEU A 147 22.33 59.87 13.04
C LEU A 147 21.97 59.09 11.76
N ARG A 148 22.75 59.25 10.67
CA ARG A 148 22.61 58.43 9.46
C ARG A 148 22.92 56.96 9.73
N GLY A 149 23.98 56.68 10.49
CA GLY A 149 24.33 55.33 10.92
C GLY A 149 23.23 54.68 11.78
N TYR A 150 22.71 55.42 12.77
CA TYR A 150 21.60 54.99 13.61
C TYR A 150 20.36 54.62 12.77
N LYS A 151 19.96 55.49 11.82
CA LYS A 151 18.83 55.22 10.92
C LYS A 151 19.03 53.95 10.10
N LEU A 152 20.23 53.74 9.56
CA LEU A 152 20.52 52.55 8.76
C LEU A 152 20.39 51.27 9.61
N VAL A 153 20.98 51.24 10.80
CA VAL A 153 20.93 50.07 11.67
C VAL A 153 19.52 49.82 12.19
N MET A 154 18.76 50.86 12.55
CA MET A 154 17.35 50.71 12.92
C MET A 154 16.48 50.19 11.78
N SER A 155 16.74 50.62 10.54
CA SER A 155 16.04 50.10 9.36
C SER A 155 16.36 48.62 9.13
N LEU A 156 17.63 48.23 9.28
CA LEU A 156 18.05 46.83 9.17
C LEU A 156 17.43 45.96 10.26
N GLU A 157 17.38 46.45 11.51
CA GLU A 157 16.76 45.73 12.62
C GLU A 157 15.26 45.57 12.42
N THR A 158 14.57 46.62 11.98
CA THR A 158 13.14 46.56 11.66
C THR A 158 12.87 45.52 10.58
N ASN A 159 13.69 45.48 9.52
CA ASN A 159 13.58 44.47 8.47
C ASN A 159 13.90 43.06 9.00
N ARG A 160 14.91 42.92 9.87
CA ARG A 160 15.24 41.65 10.53
C ARG A 160 14.08 41.13 11.37
N GLN A 161 13.41 42.00 12.12
CA GLN A 161 12.24 41.65 12.92
C GLN A 161 11.05 41.23 12.05
N LYS A 162 10.75 41.97 10.97
CA LYS A 162 9.72 41.59 9.99
C LYS A 162 9.98 40.20 9.39
N LEU A 163 11.22 39.91 8.99
CA LEU A 163 11.61 38.58 8.50
C LEU A 163 11.47 37.50 9.57
N LYS A 164 11.84 37.80 10.82
CA LYS A 164 11.71 36.86 11.95
C LYS A 164 10.24 36.52 12.21
N GLN A 165 9.35 37.50 12.15
CA GLN A 165 7.91 37.31 12.30
C GLN A 165 7.32 36.48 11.15
N LEU A 166 7.65 36.81 9.89
CA LEU A 166 7.24 36.00 8.74
C LEU A 166 7.71 34.54 8.82
N ASN A 167 8.95 34.31 9.27
CA ASN A 167 9.46 32.95 9.48
C ASN A 167 8.66 32.19 10.55
N ALA A 168 8.21 32.87 11.62
CA ALA A 168 7.38 32.24 12.65
C ALA A 168 5.99 31.82 12.09
N HIS A 169 5.34 32.71 11.33
CA HIS A 169 4.08 32.41 10.63
C HIS A 169 4.26 31.23 9.65
N PHE A 170 5.36 31.19 8.89
CA PHE A 170 5.62 30.10 7.96
C PHE A 170 5.90 28.76 8.65
N ALA A 171 6.64 28.77 9.76
CA ALA A 171 6.92 27.55 10.52
C ALA A 171 5.63 26.87 11.01
N ALA A 172 4.63 27.65 11.44
CA ALA A 172 3.32 27.14 11.87
C ALA A 172 2.52 26.47 10.72
N ILE A 173 2.70 26.95 9.49
CA ILE A 173 2.02 26.45 8.29
C ILE A 173 2.64 25.13 7.78
N VAL A 174 3.98 25.02 7.80
CA VAL A 174 4.73 23.93 7.14
C VAL A 174 4.63 22.57 7.84
N GLU A 175 4.24 22.54 9.11
CA GLU A 175 4.06 21.31 9.88
C GLU A 175 2.81 20.51 9.48
N LYS A 176 1.93 21.07 8.64
CA LYS A 176 0.69 20.42 8.22
C LYS A 176 0.93 19.45 7.06
N ASN A 177 0.32 18.27 7.15
CA ASN A 177 0.48 17.18 6.17
C ASN A 177 -0.74 16.95 5.28
N ALA A 178 -1.84 17.68 5.50
CA ALA A 178 -3.07 17.63 4.70
C ALA A 178 -3.35 19.02 4.11
N LEU A 179 -3.83 19.07 2.86
CA LEU A 179 -4.12 20.32 2.16
C LEU A 179 -5.15 21.20 2.89
N SER A 180 -6.17 20.60 3.51
CA SER A 180 -7.19 21.31 4.29
C SER A 180 -6.62 21.95 5.55
N ASP A 181 -5.82 21.21 6.32
CA ASP A 181 -5.16 21.70 7.54
C ASP A 181 -4.16 22.81 7.22
N PHE A 182 -3.42 22.65 6.12
CA PHE A 182 -2.52 23.67 5.58
C PHE A 182 -3.31 24.93 5.21
N ALA A 183 -4.39 24.79 4.43
CA ALA A 183 -5.20 25.91 3.99
C ALA A 183 -5.81 26.69 5.18
N ALA A 184 -6.33 25.98 6.19
CA ALA A 184 -6.86 26.61 7.41
C ALA A 184 -5.78 27.37 8.21
N ALA A 185 -4.57 26.80 8.31
CA ALA A 185 -3.44 27.46 8.95
C ALA A 185 -3.05 28.75 8.20
N VAL A 186 -2.95 28.70 6.87
CA VAL A 186 -2.66 29.88 6.03
C VAL A 186 -3.65 31.01 6.29
N LEU A 187 -4.95 30.72 6.34
CA LEU A 187 -5.99 31.71 6.59
C LEU A 187 -5.87 32.33 7.99
N THR A 188 -5.52 31.52 8.99
CA THR A 188 -5.28 31.99 10.36
C THR A 188 -4.10 32.95 10.41
N GLU A 189 -2.97 32.58 9.80
CA GLU A 189 -1.73 33.36 9.84
C GLU A 189 -1.86 34.68 9.06
N ILE A 190 -2.53 34.70 7.89
CA ILE A 190 -2.72 35.96 7.15
C ILE A 190 -3.63 36.93 7.91
N THR A 191 -4.62 36.42 8.64
CA THR A 191 -5.51 37.25 9.47
C THR A 191 -4.74 37.85 10.66
N GLN A 192 -3.86 37.07 11.29
CA GLN A 192 -2.96 37.59 12.33
C GLN A 192 -1.97 38.62 11.79
N LEU A 193 -1.44 38.42 10.58
CA LEU A 193 -0.53 39.35 9.93
C LEU A 193 -1.19 40.69 9.60
N ILE A 194 -2.46 40.66 9.17
CA ILE A 194 -3.26 41.87 8.92
C ILE A 194 -3.62 42.57 10.25
N GLY A 195 -3.81 41.82 11.34
CA GLY A 195 -4.12 42.35 12.67
C GLY A 195 -5.60 42.62 12.92
N GLU A 196 -6.47 42.38 11.93
CA GLU A 196 -7.92 42.56 12.02
C GLU A 196 -8.68 41.36 11.39
N PRO A 197 -9.90 41.03 11.86
CA PRO A 197 -10.68 39.93 11.30
C PRO A 197 -11.12 40.23 9.86
N ILE A 198 -10.85 39.31 8.93
CA ILE A 198 -11.18 39.46 7.51
C ILE A 198 -11.85 38.19 6.97
N GLY A 199 -12.80 38.37 6.05
CA GLY A 199 -13.33 37.27 5.23
C GLY A 199 -12.30 36.85 4.19
N CYS A 200 -11.88 35.59 4.21
CA CYS A 200 -10.85 35.08 3.29
C CYS A 200 -11.07 33.61 2.96
N PHE A 201 -10.57 33.16 1.82
CA PHE A 201 -10.56 31.75 1.48
C PHE A 201 -9.35 31.41 0.62
N LEU A 202 -8.93 30.15 0.71
CA LEU A 202 -7.90 29.58 -0.14
C LEU A 202 -8.54 28.57 -1.08
N CYS A 203 -8.30 28.73 -2.38
CA CYS A 203 -8.78 27.80 -3.38
C CYS A 203 -7.63 27.24 -4.22
N GLY A 204 -7.81 26.01 -4.70
CA GLY A 204 -6.83 25.33 -5.52
C GLY A 204 -7.37 24.01 -6.06
N LEU A 205 -6.51 23.30 -6.78
CA LEU A 205 -6.77 21.93 -7.18
C LEU A 205 -6.62 20.99 -5.97
N ASP A 206 -7.53 20.03 -5.89
CA ASP A 206 -7.58 19.00 -4.84
C ASP A 206 -6.50 17.91 -5.05
N ALA A 207 -5.96 17.81 -6.27
CA ALA A 207 -4.85 16.92 -6.62
C ALA A 207 -4.04 17.46 -7.81
N LEU A 208 -2.78 17.02 -7.93
CA LEU A 208 -1.97 17.24 -9.12
C LEU A 208 -2.69 16.64 -10.35
N PRO A 209 -2.90 17.40 -11.44
CA PRO A 209 -3.55 16.88 -12.64
C PRO A 209 -2.65 15.82 -13.30
N ASP A 210 -3.18 14.60 -13.46
CA ASP A 210 -2.55 13.58 -14.30
C ASP A 210 -2.49 14.12 -15.74
N TYR A 211 -1.28 14.31 -16.27
CA TYR A 211 -1.01 14.76 -17.64
C TYR A 211 -1.48 16.18 -18.01
N GLY A 212 -1.01 17.21 -17.31
CA GLY A 212 -0.78 18.56 -17.89
C GLY A 212 -1.99 19.33 -18.46
N ILE A 213 -3.21 18.81 -18.32
CA ILE A 213 -4.45 19.48 -18.70
C ILE A 213 -5.11 19.94 -17.40
N ILE A 214 -5.03 21.25 -17.14
CA ILE A 214 -5.76 21.89 -16.04
C ILE A 214 -7.22 22.00 -16.48
N ASP A 215 -8.08 21.14 -15.96
CA ASP A 215 -9.53 21.33 -16.09
C ASP A 215 -9.97 22.41 -15.09
N LYS A 216 -10.41 23.56 -15.63
CA LYS A 216 -10.85 24.74 -14.87
C LYS A 216 -12.04 24.43 -13.95
N SER A 217 -12.78 23.33 -14.20
CA SER A 217 -13.91 22.91 -13.39
C SER A 217 -13.54 22.27 -12.04
N ASN A 218 -12.25 21.99 -11.80
CA ASN A 218 -11.78 21.28 -10.59
C ASN A 218 -11.21 22.18 -9.49
N VAL A 219 -11.32 23.51 -9.60
CA VAL A 219 -10.85 24.41 -8.53
C VAL A 219 -11.89 24.50 -7.41
N ARG A 220 -11.50 24.11 -6.20
CA ARG A 220 -12.37 24.07 -5.01
C ARG A 220 -11.79 24.94 -3.91
N ILE A 221 -12.67 25.33 -2.99
CA ILE A 221 -12.32 26.08 -1.78
C ILE A 221 -11.76 25.10 -0.75
N LEU A 222 -10.45 25.14 -0.51
CA LEU A 222 -9.74 24.22 0.41
C LEU A 222 -10.00 24.59 1.88
N ALA A 223 -10.10 25.89 2.16
CA ALA A 223 -10.50 26.43 3.45
C ALA A 223 -11.11 27.82 3.27
N ALA A 224 -11.95 28.23 4.22
CA ALA A 224 -12.57 29.55 4.24
C ALA A 224 -12.80 30.06 5.67
N MET A 225 -12.75 31.38 5.86
CA MET A 225 -13.00 32.07 7.12
C MET A 225 -13.90 33.31 6.94
N GLY A 226 -14.46 33.80 8.03
CA GLY A 226 -15.41 34.93 8.03
C GLY A 226 -16.68 34.59 7.27
N ASP A 227 -17.12 35.50 6.40
CA ASP A 227 -18.37 35.38 5.62
C ASP A 227 -18.39 34.21 4.62
N PHE A 228 -17.26 33.52 4.43
CA PHE A 228 -17.12 32.37 3.53
C PHE A 228 -17.03 31.02 4.25
N ALA A 229 -17.12 30.98 5.58
CA ALA A 229 -16.86 29.77 6.36
C ALA A 229 -17.73 28.55 5.94
N ASP A 230 -18.95 28.80 5.47
CA ASP A 230 -19.89 27.78 4.97
C ASP A 230 -19.59 27.29 3.54
N LYS A 231 -18.53 27.79 2.90
CA LYS A 231 -18.17 27.51 1.50
C LYS A 231 -17.00 26.53 1.33
N THR A 232 -16.49 25.97 2.42
CA THR A 232 -15.39 24.98 2.37
C THR A 232 -15.80 23.72 1.59
N ASP A 233 -14.88 23.17 0.79
CA ASP A 233 -15.05 22.02 -0.10
C ASP A 233 -16.07 22.24 -1.25
N LEU A 234 -16.50 23.48 -1.50
CA LEU A 234 -17.35 23.80 -2.65
C LEU A 234 -16.50 24.18 -3.88
N PRO A 235 -16.94 23.85 -5.10
CA PRO A 235 -16.40 24.44 -6.32
C PRO A 235 -16.54 25.97 -6.31
N ILE A 236 -15.55 26.68 -6.84
CA ILE A 236 -15.58 28.16 -6.91
C ILE A 236 -16.84 28.67 -7.60
N ASP A 237 -17.33 27.94 -8.62
CA ASP A 237 -18.50 28.36 -9.41
C ASP A 237 -19.79 28.42 -8.58
N MET A 238 -19.85 27.71 -7.45
CA MET A 238 -20.98 27.71 -6.52
C MET A 238 -21.01 28.93 -5.59
N LEU A 239 -19.99 29.81 -5.63
CA LEU A 239 -20.01 31.09 -4.90
C LEU A 239 -21.08 32.03 -5.48
N GLY A 240 -21.91 32.65 -4.63
CA GLY A 240 -23.00 33.52 -5.09
C GLY A 240 -22.55 34.84 -5.74
N ASP A 241 -21.35 35.32 -5.45
CA ASP A 241 -20.85 36.62 -5.93
C ASP A 241 -20.04 36.48 -7.23
N ALA A 242 -20.56 37.05 -8.32
CA ALA A 242 -19.93 36.99 -9.63
C ALA A 242 -18.59 37.74 -9.69
N ALA A 243 -18.44 38.84 -8.95
CA ALA A 243 -17.22 39.64 -8.99
C ALA A 243 -16.04 38.91 -8.34
N ILE A 244 -16.30 38.17 -7.26
CA ILE A 244 -15.29 37.32 -6.60
C ILE A 244 -14.88 36.19 -7.53
N ARG A 245 -15.84 35.49 -8.15
CA ARG A 245 -15.53 34.40 -9.10
C ARG A 245 -14.67 34.89 -10.27
N THR A 246 -15.04 36.00 -10.89
CA THR A 246 -14.27 36.57 -12.01
C THR A 246 -12.86 36.94 -11.58
N SER A 247 -12.70 37.61 -10.44
CA SER A 247 -11.39 38.02 -9.93
C SER A 247 -10.48 36.83 -9.63
N VAL A 248 -11.02 35.76 -9.02
CA VAL A 248 -10.23 34.55 -8.72
C VAL A 248 -9.86 33.78 -9.99
N HIS A 249 -10.80 33.63 -10.94
CA HIS A 249 -10.51 32.98 -12.22
C HIS A 249 -9.45 33.75 -13.03
N GLU A 250 -9.56 35.08 -13.12
CA GLU A 250 -8.56 35.94 -13.76
C GLU A 250 -7.19 35.83 -13.07
N CYS A 251 -7.17 35.79 -11.73
CA CYS A 251 -5.95 35.66 -10.95
C CYS A 251 -5.20 34.35 -11.28
N ILE A 252 -5.93 33.24 -11.34
CA ILE A 252 -5.40 31.91 -11.68
C ILE A 252 -4.92 31.86 -13.13
N GLU A 253 -5.67 32.45 -14.08
CA GLU A 253 -5.33 32.44 -15.50
C GLU A 253 -4.11 33.29 -15.84
N ILE A 254 -4.03 34.50 -15.29
CA ILE A 254 -2.96 35.47 -15.60
C ILE A 254 -1.74 35.23 -14.69
N MET A 255 -1.90 34.47 -13.59
CA MET A 255 -0.88 34.27 -12.56
C MET A 255 -0.39 35.60 -11.98
N SER A 256 -1.31 36.54 -11.79
CA SER A 256 -1.06 37.88 -11.22
C SER A 256 -2.19 38.28 -10.26
N SER A 257 -1.96 39.25 -9.39
CA SER A 257 -3.01 39.75 -8.50
C SER A 257 -4.16 40.33 -9.33
N SER A 258 -5.40 40.02 -8.94
CA SER A 258 -6.61 40.62 -9.50
C SER A 258 -7.37 41.29 -8.37
N SER A 259 -7.76 42.55 -8.56
CA SER A 259 -8.52 43.32 -7.58
C SER A 259 -9.95 43.57 -8.07
N SER A 260 -10.89 43.48 -7.13
CA SER A 260 -12.31 43.75 -7.35
C SER A 260 -12.83 44.69 -6.27
N HIS A 261 -14.04 45.23 -6.45
CA HIS A 261 -14.72 46.02 -5.41
C HIS A 261 -15.04 45.21 -4.14
N ARG A 262 -14.89 43.88 -4.17
CA ARG A 262 -15.14 42.97 -3.05
C ARG A 262 -13.87 42.50 -2.34
N GLY A 263 -12.69 42.74 -2.91
CA GLY A 263 -11.43 42.22 -2.38
C GLY A 263 -10.37 41.98 -3.43
N VAL A 264 -9.24 41.43 -3.00
CA VAL A 264 -8.09 41.09 -3.83
C VAL A 264 -7.84 39.57 -3.86
N ALA A 265 -7.58 39.03 -5.05
CA ALA A 265 -7.13 37.67 -5.27
C ALA A 265 -5.61 37.66 -5.52
N LEU A 266 -4.89 36.83 -4.78
CA LEU A 266 -3.44 36.69 -4.83
C LEU A 266 -3.06 35.30 -5.37
N PRO A 267 -2.22 35.19 -6.42
CA PRO A 267 -1.99 33.93 -7.11
C PRO A 267 -1.01 33.03 -6.35
N LEU A 268 -1.32 31.74 -6.26
CA LEU A 268 -0.37 30.71 -5.85
C LEU A 268 0.34 30.15 -7.09
N VAL A 269 1.49 30.74 -7.42
CA VAL A 269 2.30 30.32 -8.57
C VAL A 269 3.30 29.25 -8.13
N THR A 270 3.05 28.01 -8.53
CA THR A 270 3.93 26.86 -8.26
C THR A 270 4.77 26.49 -9.48
N ARG A 271 5.86 25.73 -9.28
CA ARG A 271 6.73 25.32 -10.40
C ARG A 271 6.19 24.13 -11.19
N ASN A 272 5.33 23.32 -10.58
CA ASN A 272 4.82 22.07 -11.14
C ASN A 272 3.46 22.21 -11.83
N GLY A 273 2.95 23.44 -12.00
CA GLY A 273 1.68 23.71 -12.66
C GLY A 273 0.44 23.58 -11.75
N MET A 274 0.61 23.33 -10.45
CA MET A 274 -0.46 23.53 -9.48
C MET A 274 -0.82 25.03 -9.42
N THR A 275 -2.10 25.34 -9.56
CA THR A 275 -2.58 26.72 -9.50
C THR A 275 -3.64 26.85 -8.43
N GLY A 276 -3.64 28.00 -7.77
CA GLY A 276 -4.58 28.34 -6.72
C GLY A 276 -4.57 29.84 -6.49
N ALA A 277 -5.45 30.30 -5.62
CA ALA A 277 -5.52 31.70 -5.23
C ALA A 277 -5.91 31.85 -3.76
N LEU A 278 -5.35 32.86 -3.12
CA LEU A 278 -5.77 33.36 -1.82
C LEU A 278 -6.62 34.61 -2.05
N PHE A 279 -7.89 34.55 -1.66
CA PHE A 279 -8.78 35.70 -1.73
C PHE A 279 -8.91 36.36 -0.36
N LEU A 280 -8.77 37.68 -0.33
CA LEU A 280 -8.94 38.53 0.85
C LEU A 280 -10.04 39.55 0.57
N ALA A 281 -11.08 39.61 1.40
CA ALA A 281 -12.18 40.57 1.27
C ALA A 281 -11.77 41.99 1.73
N MET A 282 -10.71 42.51 1.13
CA MET A 282 -10.08 43.81 1.43
C MET A 282 -9.50 44.41 0.13
N PRO A 283 -9.59 45.74 -0.06
CA PRO A 283 -8.93 46.42 -1.16
C PRO A 283 -7.40 46.30 -1.10
N GLU A 284 -6.75 46.11 -2.25
CA GLU A 284 -5.28 45.96 -2.36
C GLU A 284 -4.52 47.13 -1.72
N ALA A 285 -4.99 48.37 -1.91
CA ALA A 285 -4.36 49.57 -1.32
C ALA A 285 -4.41 49.58 0.22
N GLU A 286 -5.44 48.98 0.82
CA GLU A 286 -5.57 48.88 2.28
C GLU A 286 -4.64 47.79 2.83
N LEU A 287 -4.58 46.65 2.14
CA LEU A 287 -3.64 45.57 2.44
C LEU A 287 -2.18 46.05 2.37
N GLU A 288 -1.83 46.83 1.35
CA GLU A 288 -0.50 47.43 1.20
C GLU A 288 -0.15 48.39 2.34
N ASN A 289 -1.12 49.16 2.84
CA ASN A 289 -0.88 50.09 3.95
C ASN A 289 -0.69 49.38 5.28
N LEU A 290 -1.45 48.31 5.55
CA LEU A 290 -1.39 47.58 6.82
C LEU A 290 -0.15 46.68 6.92
N VAL A 291 0.17 45.95 5.85
CA VAL A 291 1.16 44.87 5.89
C VAL A 291 2.41 45.21 5.06
N GLY A 292 2.25 45.97 3.97
CA GLY A 292 3.31 46.27 3.01
C GLY A 292 3.36 45.27 1.85
N SER A 293 3.53 45.76 0.63
CA SER A 293 3.52 44.95 -0.61
C SER A 293 4.57 43.83 -0.62
N GLU A 294 5.78 44.12 -0.14
CA GLU A 294 6.89 43.14 -0.08
C GLU A 294 6.58 41.97 0.88
N VAL A 295 5.96 42.27 2.03
CA VAL A 295 5.61 41.27 3.04
C VAL A 295 4.48 40.37 2.52
N VAL A 296 3.49 40.95 1.85
CA VAL A 296 2.39 40.19 1.22
C VAL A 296 2.92 39.28 0.11
N GLN A 297 3.79 39.79 -0.78
CA GLN A 297 4.40 38.98 -1.84
C GLN A 297 5.21 37.81 -1.28
N LEU A 298 6.00 38.06 -0.23
CA LEU A 298 6.78 37.00 0.42
C LEU A 298 5.88 35.96 1.11
N PHE A 299 4.81 36.40 1.77
CA PHE A 299 3.82 35.50 2.37
C PHE A 299 3.17 34.62 1.31
N VAL A 300 2.64 35.20 0.23
CA VAL A 300 2.00 34.46 -0.87
C VAL A 300 2.96 33.49 -1.55
N ALA A 301 4.22 33.89 -1.78
CA ALA A 301 5.24 33.01 -2.35
C ALA A 301 5.53 31.80 -1.44
N ASN A 302 5.60 32.01 -0.12
CA ASN A 302 5.79 30.94 0.85
C ASN A 302 4.56 30.02 0.94
N VAL A 303 3.35 30.58 0.90
CA VAL A 303 2.10 29.79 0.81
C VAL A 303 2.09 28.96 -0.46
N ALA A 304 2.51 29.50 -1.61
CA ALA A 304 2.59 28.74 -2.86
C ALA A 304 3.56 27.54 -2.75
N LEU A 305 4.73 27.73 -2.11
CA LEU A 305 5.68 26.63 -1.85
C LEU A 305 5.11 25.57 -0.90
N GLY A 306 4.42 26.01 0.17
CA GLY A 306 3.77 25.10 1.12
C GLY A 306 2.62 24.32 0.48
N TYR A 307 1.84 24.98 -0.37
CA TYR A 307 0.77 24.37 -1.16
C TYR A 307 1.34 23.32 -2.13
N GLU A 308 2.42 23.64 -2.84
CA GLU A 308 3.13 22.71 -3.73
C GLU A 308 3.65 21.48 -2.97
N LYS A 309 4.34 21.69 -1.84
CA LYS A 309 4.88 20.62 -1.00
C LYS A 309 3.77 19.71 -0.47
N THR A 310 2.71 20.29 0.10
CA THR A 310 1.63 19.55 0.75
C THR A 310 0.82 18.78 -0.28
N GLY A 311 0.50 19.40 -1.42
CA GLY A 311 -0.17 18.72 -2.54
C GLY A 311 0.68 17.59 -3.13
N LEU A 312 2.00 17.75 -3.22
CA LEU A 312 2.88 16.67 -3.67
C LEU A 312 2.94 15.52 -2.65
N LEU A 313 3.05 15.81 -1.36
CA LEU A 313 3.04 14.80 -0.30
C LEU A 313 1.74 14.02 -0.29
N GLU A 314 0.60 14.71 -0.42
CA GLU A 314 -0.71 14.09 -0.50
C GLU A 314 -0.87 13.23 -1.76
N HIS A 315 -0.38 13.71 -2.91
CA HIS A 315 -0.34 12.94 -4.14
C HIS A 315 0.54 11.68 -3.99
N ILE A 316 1.76 11.79 -3.46
CA ILE A 316 2.64 10.65 -3.18
C ILE A 316 1.97 9.66 -2.24
N ARG A 317 1.30 10.16 -1.20
CA ARG A 317 0.54 9.34 -0.24
C ARG A 317 -0.58 8.58 -0.96
N ASN A 318 -1.34 9.25 -1.81
CA ASN A 318 -2.39 8.61 -2.61
C ASN A 318 -1.81 7.57 -3.59
N LEU A 319 -0.67 7.83 -4.21
CA LEU A 319 0.03 6.86 -5.08
C LEU A 319 0.53 5.63 -4.33
N ALA A 320 1.04 5.81 -3.11
CA ALA A 320 1.60 4.74 -2.31
C ALA A 320 0.52 3.88 -1.64
N TYR A 321 -0.58 4.51 -1.21
CA TYR A 321 -1.55 3.91 -0.29
C TYR A 321 -2.95 3.68 -0.86
N VAL A 322 -3.27 4.17 -2.07
CA VAL A 322 -4.59 3.98 -2.70
C VAL A 322 -4.45 3.27 -4.06
N ASP A 323 -5.21 2.19 -4.25
CA ASP A 323 -5.30 1.47 -5.52
C ASP A 323 -6.14 2.27 -6.53
N ARG A 324 -5.54 2.61 -7.67
CA ARG A 324 -6.17 3.46 -8.70
C ARG A 324 -7.41 2.82 -9.37
N THR A 325 -7.53 1.50 -9.36
CA THR A 325 -8.65 0.80 -10.02
C THR A 325 -9.91 0.85 -9.15
N THR A 326 -9.75 0.58 -7.87
CA THR A 326 -10.84 0.37 -6.92
C THR A 326 -11.09 1.55 -5.99
N GLY A 327 -10.10 2.43 -5.80
CA GLY A 327 -10.13 3.50 -4.79
C GLY A 327 -9.94 3.00 -3.35
N LEU A 328 -9.69 1.69 -3.16
CA LEU A 328 -9.40 1.09 -1.87
C LEU A 328 -7.93 1.29 -1.48
N SER A 329 -7.55 0.87 -0.27
CA SER A 329 -6.14 0.90 0.13
C SER A 329 -5.29 -0.04 -0.75
N THR A 330 -4.03 0.30 -0.98
CA THR A 330 -3.02 -0.66 -1.44
C THR A 330 -2.61 -1.57 -0.28
N PHE A 331 -1.81 -2.59 -0.57
CA PHE A 331 -1.19 -3.39 0.48
C PHE A 331 -0.40 -2.54 1.48
N SER A 332 0.36 -1.53 1.02
CA SER A 332 1.07 -0.63 1.93
C SER A 332 0.13 0.15 2.86
N GLY A 333 -1.05 0.56 2.36
CA GLY A 333 -2.03 1.32 3.14
C GLY A 333 -2.73 0.45 4.19
N PHE A 334 -2.92 -0.83 3.84
CA PHE A 334 -3.38 -1.85 4.77
C PHE A 334 -2.39 -2.05 5.93
N ILE A 335 -1.09 -2.21 5.65
CA ILE A 335 -0.05 -2.40 6.66
C ILE A 335 0.03 -1.19 7.61
N GLU A 336 0.00 0.04 7.08
CA GLU A 336 0.02 1.25 7.90
C GLU A 336 -1.19 1.30 8.84
N THR A 337 -2.38 0.94 8.34
CA THR A 337 -3.61 0.92 9.15
C THR A 337 -3.58 -0.18 10.20
N PHE A 338 -3.07 -1.36 9.85
CA PHE A 338 -2.85 -2.46 10.79
C PHE A 338 -1.96 -2.02 11.95
N GLN A 339 -0.77 -1.47 11.65
CA GLN A 339 0.20 -1.06 12.66
C GLN A 339 -0.39 0.00 13.62
N ARG A 340 -1.16 0.95 13.08
CA ARG A 340 -1.85 1.97 13.89
C ARG A 340 -2.84 1.40 14.90
N HIS A 341 -3.50 0.29 14.57
CA HIS A 341 -4.46 -0.38 15.44
C HIS A 341 -3.82 -1.44 16.34
N ALA A 342 -2.82 -2.18 15.86
CA ALA A 342 -2.05 -3.12 16.64
C ALA A 342 -1.31 -2.43 17.80
N ALA A 343 -0.76 -1.22 17.57
CA ALA A 343 -0.14 -0.40 18.61
C ALA A 343 -1.10 0.02 19.75
N LYS A 344 -2.42 -0.14 19.56
CA LYS A 344 -3.45 0.11 20.58
C LYS A 344 -3.92 -1.17 21.27
N HIS A 345 -3.20 -2.28 21.11
CA HIS A 345 -3.55 -3.63 21.61
C HIS A 345 -4.97 -4.08 21.23
N ALA A 346 -5.43 -3.73 20.02
CA ALA A 346 -6.68 -4.24 19.50
C ALA A 346 -6.51 -5.67 19.00
N SER A 347 -7.44 -6.57 19.33
CA SER A 347 -7.56 -7.88 18.69
C SER A 347 -7.98 -7.67 17.23
N LEU A 348 -7.23 -8.23 16.28
CA LEU A 348 -7.40 -7.97 14.84
C LEU A 348 -7.64 -9.27 14.08
N LEU A 349 -8.57 -9.20 13.13
CA LEU A 349 -8.88 -10.27 12.19
C LEU A 349 -8.54 -9.81 10.77
N VAL A 350 -7.68 -10.57 10.10
CA VAL A 350 -7.35 -10.39 8.68
C VAL A 350 -8.10 -11.42 7.85
N VAL A 351 -8.80 -10.92 6.85
CA VAL A 351 -9.51 -11.72 5.85
C VAL A 351 -8.84 -11.49 4.51
N HIS A 352 -8.28 -12.54 3.92
CA HIS A 352 -7.72 -12.52 2.57
C HIS A 352 -8.71 -13.19 1.63
N LEU A 353 -9.19 -12.45 0.63
CA LEU A 353 -10.21 -12.93 -0.31
C LEU A 353 -9.70 -12.90 -1.74
N ASP A 354 -10.17 -13.82 -2.57
CA ASP A 354 -10.00 -13.75 -4.02
C ASP A 354 -11.30 -14.05 -4.77
N ILE A 355 -11.32 -13.70 -6.06
CA ILE A 355 -12.44 -13.99 -6.96
C ILE A 355 -12.19 -15.35 -7.65
N GLN A 356 -13.09 -16.31 -7.45
CA GLN A 356 -12.98 -17.61 -8.10
C GLN A 356 -13.02 -17.50 -9.62
N ARG A 357 -12.06 -18.15 -10.28
CA ARG A 357 -11.95 -18.19 -11.76
C ARG A 357 -11.90 -16.80 -12.40
N PHE A 358 -11.35 -15.79 -11.73
CA PHE A 358 -11.24 -14.44 -12.29
C PHE A 358 -10.56 -14.40 -13.65
N ARG A 359 -9.55 -15.26 -13.89
CA ARG A 359 -8.91 -15.36 -15.20
C ARG A 359 -9.88 -15.70 -16.32
N VAL A 360 -10.85 -16.59 -16.09
CA VAL A 360 -11.89 -16.94 -17.06
C VAL A 360 -12.80 -15.75 -17.33
N ILE A 361 -13.08 -14.93 -16.31
CA ILE A 361 -13.83 -13.69 -16.46
C ILE A 361 -13.06 -12.72 -17.37
N VAL A 362 -11.77 -12.49 -17.08
CA VAL A 362 -10.89 -11.64 -17.88
C VAL A 362 -10.82 -12.12 -19.34
N ASP A 363 -10.60 -13.42 -19.56
CA ASP A 363 -10.53 -14.00 -20.92
C ASP A 363 -11.87 -13.86 -21.67
N GLY A 364 -12.99 -13.81 -20.95
CA GLY A 364 -14.33 -13.65 -21.52
C GLY A 364 -14.74 -12.21 -21.85
N ILE A 365 -14.34 -11.22 -21.04
CA ILE A 365 -14.80 -9.81 -21.19
C ILE A 365 -13.69 -8.81 -21.54
N GLY A 366 -12.43 -9.24 -21.51
CA GLY A 366 -11.25 -8.39 -21.73
C GLY A 366 -10.80 -7.64 -20.47
N ASP A 367 -9.53 -7.21 -20.48
CA ASP A 367 -8.86 -6.57 -19.34
C ASP A 367 -9.53 -5.26 -18.88
N GLU A 368 -10.01 -4.45 -19.83
CA GLU A 368 -10.66 -3.16 -19.52
C GLU A 368 -11.95 -3.35 -18.71
N LYS A 369 -12.83 -4.26 -19.15
CA LYS A 369 -14.08 -4.58 -18.45
C LYS A 369 -13.82 -5.31 -17.14
N ALA A 370 -12.77 -6.12 -17.06
CA ALA A 370 -12.36 -6.75 -15.80
C ALA A 370 -11.96 -5.71 -14.74
N GLY A 371 -11.36 -4.58 -15.13
CA GLY A 371 -11.12 -3.45 -14.24
C GLY A 371 -12.40 -2.89 -13.61
N ALA A 372 -13.48 -2.78 -14.38
CA ALA A 372 -14.79 -2.35 -13.87
C ALA A 372 -15.43 -3.39 -12.93
N VAL A 373 -15.23 -4.69 -13.15
CA VAL A 373 -15.63 -5.75 -12.21
C VAL A 373 -14.92 -5.58 -10.87
N LEU A 374 -13.60 -5.35 -10.89
CA LEU A 374 -12.81 -5.14 -9.68
C LEU A 374 -13.25 -3.88 -8.92
N LYS A 375 -13.52 -2.78 -9.63
CA LYS A 375 -14.03 -1.54 -9.03
C LYS A 375 -15.36 -1.76 -8.32
N LYS A 376 -16.32 -2.43 -8.97
CA LYS A 376 -17.62 -2.76 -8.36
C LYS A 376 -17.49 -3.74 -7.20
N THR A 377 -16.57 -4.70 -7.30
CA THR A 377 -16.25 -5.64 -6.20
C THR A 377 -15.75 -4.88 -4.98
N GLY A 378 -14.78 -3.99 -5.16
CA GLY A 378 -14.24 -3.16 -4.07
C GLY A 378 -15.30 -2.26 -3.44
N HIS A 379 -16.16 -1.63 -4.24
CA HIS A 379 -17.26 -0.82 -3.74
C HIS A 379 -18.25 -1.65 -2.91
N ARG A 380 -18.61 -2.84 -3.39
CA ARG A 380 -19.53 -3.73 -2.70
C ARG A 380 -18.94 -4.25 -1.38
N LEU A 381 -17.64 -4.56 -1.35
CA LEU A 381 -16.94 -4.90 -0.09
C LEU A 381 -17.01 -3.74 0.90
N ALA A 382 -16.76 -2.50 0.47
CA ALA A 382 -16.85 -1.32 1.33
C ALA A 382 -18.27 -1.08 1.88
N GLN A 383 -19.31 -1.32 1.08
CA GLN A 383 -20.70 -1.26 1.55
C GLN A 383 -21.04 -2.39 2.51
N THR A 384 -20.48 -3.58 2.27
CA THR A 384 -20.72 -4.77 3.10
C THR A 384 -20.06 -4.62 4.45
N PHE A 385 -18.89 -3.98 4.53
CA PHE A 385 -18.10 -3.80 5.76
C PHE A 385 -17.84 -2.32 6.08
N PRO A 386 -18.88 -1.55 6.48
CA PRO A 386 -18.70 -0.14 6.86
C PRO A 386 -17.90 0.02 8.17
N ASP A 387 -17.83 -1.05 8.96
CA ASP A 387 -17.10 -1.14 10.23
C ASP A 387 -15.65 -1.64 10.07
N ALA A 388 -15.22 -1.98 8.85
CA ALA A 388 -13.85 -2.38 8.60
C ALA A 388 -12.86 -1.25 8.89
N LEU A 389 -11.74 -1.61 9.51
CA LEU A 389 -10.64 -0.68 9.77
C LEU A 389 -9.92 -0.31 8.46
N SER A 390 -9.80 -1.27 7.55
CA SER A 390 -9.25 -1.07 6.21
C SER A 390 -9.79 -2.16 5.28
N ILE A 391 -10.02 -1.78 4.03
CA ILE A 391 -10.22 -2.71 2.92
C ILE A 391 -9.20 -2.34 1.86
N ALA A 392 -8.44 -3.33 1.41
CA ALA A 392 -7.35 -3.13 0.48
C ALA A 392 -7.42 -4.08 -0.70
N ARG A 393 -6.90 -3.65 -1.85
CA ARG A 393 -6.57 -4.54 -2.95
C ARG A 393 -5.09 -4.88 -2.87
N LYS A 394 -4.79 -6.17 -2.67
CA LYS A 394 -3.40 -6.64 -2.51
C LYS A 394 -2.71 -6.76 -3.86
N GLU A 395 -3.28 -7.55 -4.75
CA GLU A 395 -2.81 -7.75 -6.12
C GLU A 395 -3.92 -8.36 -6.97
N LYS A 396 -3.92 -8.14 -8.30
CA LYS A 396 -4.86 -8.77 -9.26
C LYS A 396 -6.33 -8.76 -8.78
N ASP A 397 -6.87 -9.92 -8.43
CA ASP A 397 -8.21 -10.21 -7.94
C ASP A 397 -8.27 -10.51 -6.43
N GLU A 398 -7.17 -10.25 -5.72
CA GLU A 398 -7.02 -10.46 -4.29
C GLU A 398 -7.30 -9.17 -3.49
N PHE A 399 -8.11 -9.33 -2.45
CA PHE A 399 -8.50 -8.27 -1.52
C PHE A 399 -8.11 -8.65 -0.09
N LEU A 400 -7.94 -7.66 0.76
CA LEU A 400 -7.75 -7.81 2.20
C LEU A 400 -8.80 -6.99 2.93
N ILE A 401 -9.34 -7.53 4.01
CA ILE A 401 -10.19 -6.80 4.95
C ILE A 401 -9.56 -6.91 6.33
N LEU A 402 -9.41 -5.77 6.99
CA LEU A 402 -8.98 -5.68 8.38
C LEU A 402 -10.19 -5.36 9.26
N LEU A 403 -10.53 -6.29 10.14
CA LEU A 403 -11.61 -6.16 11.10
C LEU A 403 -11.05 -6.14 12.52
N LYS A 404 -11.81 -5.56 13.46
CA LYS A 404 -11.59 -5.84 14.88
C LYS A 404 -12.10 -7.25 15.15
N ASP A 405 -11.28 -8.08 15.79
CA ASP A 405 -11.70 -9.40 16.25
C ASP A 405 -12.66 -9.25 17.45
N GLY A 406 -13.71 -10.07 17.49
CA GLY A 406 -14.75 -9.96 18.52
C GLY A 406 -16.14 -10.45 18.11
N LYS A 407 -17.13 -10.14 18.95
CA LYS A 407 -18.50 -10.69 18.84
C LYS A 407 -19.22 -10.35 17.53
N ASP A 408 -18.93 -9.19 16.93
CA ASP A 408 -19.63 -8.69 15.74
C ASP A 408 -18.95 -9.14 14.43
N ASN A 409 -17.74 -9.71 14.51
CA ASN A 409 -16.94 -10.15 13.36
C ASN A 409 -16.47 -11.60 13.55
N ARG A 410 -17.37 -12.48 13.99
CA ARG A 410 -17.05 -13.91 14.00
C ARG A 410 -16.85 -14.36 12.56
N ILE A 411 -15.94 -15.32 12.37
CA ILE A 411 -15.57 -15.82 11.05
C ILE A 411 -16.81 -16.24 10.23
N GLN A 412 -17.76 -16.92 10.86
CA GLN A 412 -19.00 -17.34 10.21
C GLN A 412 -19.86 -16.15 9.74
N ASP A 413 -19.98 -15.10 10.56
CA ASP A 413 -20.76 -13.90 10.22
C ASP A 413 -20.11 -13.16 9.04
N VAL A 414 -18.78 -13.14 8.97
CA VAL A 414 -18.04 -12.55 7.85
C VAL A 414 -18.24 -13.35 6.56
N VAL A 415 -18.21 -14.69 6.65
CA VAL A 415 -18.49 -15.57 5.50
C VAL A 415 -19.89 -15.31 4.96
N GLU A 416 -20.91 -15.30 5.84
CA GLU A 416 -22.30 -15.06 5.45
C GLU A 416 -22.49 -13.67 4.80
N ARG A 417 -21.91 -12.62 5.38
CA ARG A 417 -21.93 -11.26 4.80
C ARG A 417 -21.34 -11.21 3.39
N VAL A 418 -20.22 -11.90 3.15
CA VAL A 418 -19.60 -11.96 1.81
C VAL A 418 -20.46 -12.77 0.85
N GLU A 419 -20.98 -13.92 1.28
CA GLU A 419 -21.85 -14.75 0.45
C GLU A 419 -23.11 -14.00 0.02
N ASP A 420 -23.79 -13.34 0.95
CA ASP A 420 -25.00 -12.55 0.68
C ASP A 420 -24.71 -11.38 -0.27
N ALA A 421 -23.62 -10.65 -0.02
CA ALA A 421 -23.23 -9.53 -0.88
C ALA A 421 -22.94 -9.96 -2.32
N PHE A 422 -22.28 -11.10 -2.52
CA PHE A 422 -21.91 -11.58 -3.85
C PHE A 422 -22.89 -12.59 -4.46
N HIS A 423 -24.01 -12.86 -3.77
CA HIS A 423 -25.16 -13.56 -4.36
C HIS A 423 -25.78 -12.75 -5.51
N GLU A 424 -25.88 -11.43 -5.35
CA GLU A 424 -26.34 -10.53 -6.40
C GLU A 424 -25.25 -10.37 -7.48
N PRO A 425 -25.55 -10.58 -8.78
CA PRO A 425 -24.56 -10.39 -9.83
C PRO A 425 -24.00 -8.97 -9.91
N ILE A 426 -22.80 -8.83 -10.45
CA ILE A 426 -22.25 -7.53 -10.85
C ILE A 426 -22.78 -7.20 -12.24
N ALA A 427 -23.58 -6.13 -12.32
CA ALA A 427 -24.06 -5.59 -13.59
C ALA A 427 -22.96 -4.74 -14.29
N LEU A 428 -22.65 -5.09 -15.52
CA LEU A 428 -21.66 -4.44 -16.38
C LEU A 428 -22.22 -4.30 -17.79
N ASP A 429 -22.66 -3.08 -18.13
CA ASP A 429 -23.44 -2.78 -19.34
C ASP A 429 -24.62 -3.77 -19.51
N ASP A 430 -24.62 -4.56 -20.58
CA ASP A 430 -25.64 -5.57 -20.90
C ASP A 430 -25.35 -6.96 -20.30
N THR A 431 -24.27 -7.11 -19.52
CA THR A 431 -23.83 -8.39 -18.95
C THR A 431 -23.96 -8.42 -17.43
N GLN A 432 -24.36 -9.58 -16.91
CA GLN A 432 -24.46 -9.86 -15.48
C GLN A 432 -23.46 -10.95 -15.11
N ILE A 433 -22.56 -10.66 -14.17
CA ILE A 433 -21.49 -11.57 -13.78
C ILE A 433 -21.66 -11.94 -12.31
N THR A 434 -22.04 -13.19 -12.03
CA THR A 434 -22.06 -13.71 -10.66
C THR A 434 -20.65 -14.02 -10.22
N LEU A 435 -20.21 -13.43 -9.11
CA LEU A 435 -18.90 -13.69 -8.52
C LEU A 435 -19.03 -14.70 -7.39
N ARG A 436 -18.03 -15.56 -7.25
CA ARG A 436 -17.84 -16.38 -6.04
C ARG A 436 -16.51 -16.03 -5.41
N MET A 437 -16.50 -15.88 -4.10
CA MET A 437 -15.28 -15.54 -3.35
C MET A 437 -14.69 -16.79 -2.69
N ARG A 438 -13.37 -16.80 -2.51
CA ARG A 438 -12.72 -17.66 -1.50
C ARG A 438 -12.16 -16.80 -0.39
N LEU A 439 -12.16 -17.30 0.84
CA LEU A 439 -11.75 -16.55 2.03
C LEU A 439 -10.73 -17.33 2.87
N GLY A 440 -9.62 -16.68 3.20
CA GLY A 440 -8.65 -17.14 4.18
C GLY A 440 -8.65 -16.22 5.39
N PHE A 441 -8.72 -16.78 6.59
CA PHE A 441 -8.78 -16.02 7.84
C PHE A 441 -7.52 -16.22 8.68
N ALA A 442 -7.04 -15.15 9.30
CA ALA A 442 -6.04 -15.23 10.37
C ALA A 442 -6.33 -14.15 11.42
N ALA A 443 -6.32 -14.54 12.69
CA ALA A 443 -6.57 -13.66 13.83
C ALA A 443 -5.32 -13.53 14.72
N VAL A 444 -5.13 -12.36 15.32
CA VAL A 444 -4.15 -12.14 16.39
C VAL A 444 -4.83 -12.39 17.72
N GLY A 445 -4.27 -13.30 18.54
CA GLY A 445 -4.74 -13.50 19.92
C GLY A 445 -4.40 -12.30 20.81
N ASP A 446 -5.18 -12.10 21.88
CA ASP A 446 -4.92 -11.01 22.84
C ASP A 446 -3.49 -11.06 23.39
N GLY A 447 -2.71 -9.99 23.16
CA GLY A 447 -1.36 -9.83 23.69
C GLY A 447 -0.23 -10.45 22.86
N GLU A 448 -0.51 -10.95 21.65
CA GLU A 448 0.54 -11.37 20.72
C GLU A 448 1.03 -10.19 19.85
N ASP A 449 2.33 -9.92 19.90
CA ASP A 449 2.97 -9.02 18.94
C ASP A 449 3.17 -9.77 17.62
N GLN A 450 2.27 -9.55 16.65
CA GLN A 450 2.43 -10.06 15.29
C GLN A 450 2.56 -8.92 14.28
N GLU A 451 3.52 -9.08 13.38
CA GLU A 451 3.68 -8.20 12.22
C GLU A 451 2.53 -8.41 11.22
N ALA A 452 2.09 -7.31 10.61
CA ALA A 452 0.96 -7.32 9.68
C ALA A 452 1.19 -8.30 8.51
N GLU A 453 2.41 -8.33 8.00
CA GLU A 453 2.88 -9.20 6.92
C GLU A 453 2.77 -10.68 7.28
N GLN A 454 3.12 -11.03 8.52
CA GLN A 454 3.02 -12.41 9.01
C GLN A 454 1.57 -12.86 9.06
N LEU A 455 0.67 -12.04 9.58
CA LEU A 455 -0.74 -12.38 9.68
C LEU A 455 -1.41 -12.47 8.30
N VAL A 456 -1.06 -11.58 7.38
CA VAL A 456 -1.50 -11.67 5.98
C VAL A 456 -0.97 -12.96 5.34
N SER A 457 0.28 -13.35 5.63
CA SER A 457 0.84 -14.62 5.18
C SER A 457 0.05 -15.83 5.71
N HIS A 458 -0.30 -15.83 6.99
CA HIS A 458 -1.18 -16.84 7.60
C HIS A 458 -2.54 -16.92 6.90
N ALA A 459 -3.21 -15.79 6.68
CA ALA A 459 -4.47 -15.74 5.94
C ALA A 459 -4.31 -16.24 4.49
N SER A 460 -3.16 -15.97 3.86
CA SER A 460 -2.83 -16.47 2.52
C SER A 460 -2.63 -17.98 2.48
N ILE A 461 -2.03 -18.57 3.51
CA ILE A 461 -1.90 -20.02 3.65
C ILE A 461 -3.28 -20.66 3.75
N ALA A 462 -4.16 -20.09 4.57
CA ALA A 462 -5.55 -20.56 4.69
C ALA A 462 -6.30 -20.43 3.36
N LEU A 463 -6.20 -19.29 2.66
CA LEU A 463 -6.80 -19.09 1.35
C LEU A 463 -6.30 -20.12 0.34
N ASN A 464 -4.99 -20.41 0.31
CA ASN A 464 -4.43 -21.43 -0.57
C ASN A 464 -4.92 -22.84 -0.24
N ASP A 465 -5.19 -23.17 1.03
CA ASP A 465 -5.81 -24.44 1.42
C ASP A 465 -7.21 -24.59 0.82
N VAL A 466 -8.00 -23.51 0.81
CA VAL A 466 -9.30 -23.45 0.12
C VAL A 466 -9.14 -23.67 -1.39
N ARG A 467 -8.15 -23.00 -2.02
CA ARG A 467 -7.88 -23.14 -3.45
C ARG A 467 -7.58 -24.59 -3.85
N GLN A 468 -6.89 -25.33 -2.99
CA GLN A 468 -6.47 -26.71 -3.25
C GLN A 468 -7.58 -27.72 -2.99
N LYS A 469 -8.26 -27.63 -1.84
CA LYS A 469 -9.24 -28.64 -1.44
C LYS A 469 -10.59 -28.47 -2.14
N GLY A 470 -11.01 -27.22 -2.41
CA GLY A 470 -12.28 -26.92 -3.06
C GLY A 470 -13.54 -27.39 -2.32
N LEU A 471 -13.42 -27.97 -1.12
CA LEU A 471 -14.53 -28.51 -0.32
C LEU A 471 -15.39 -27.40 0.28
N THR A 472 -14.76 -26.29 0.67
CA THR A 472 -15.39 -25.10 1.24
C THR A 472 -14.94 -23.89 0.44
N ASN A 473 -15.61 -22.75 0.65
CA ASN A 473 -15.17 -21.46 0.13
C ASN A 473 -14.32 -20.67 1.14
N HIS A 474 -14.10 -21.20 2.35
CA HIS A 474 -13.30 -20.54 3.35
C HIS A 474 -12.46 -21.49 4.20
N ALA A 475 -11.38 -20.98 4.78
CA ALA A 475 -10.57 -21.67 5.77
C ALA A 475 -9.96 -20.69 6.78
N VAL A 476 -9.73 -21.18 8.00
CA VAL A 476 -9.08 -20.44 9.07
C VAL A 476 -7.67 -20.98 9.24
N PHE A 477 -6.69 -20.08 9.32
CA PHE A 477 -5.31 -20.48 9.50
C PHE A 477 -5.13 -21.35 10.75
N HIS A 478 -4.41 -22.45 10.56
CA HIS A 478 -3.96 -23.32 11.63
C HIS A 478 -2.47 -23.64 11.38
N PRO A 479 -1.61 -23.70 12.41
CA PRO A 479 -0.17 -23.98 12.23
C PRO A 479 0.13 -25.23 11.36
N LEU A 480 -0.67 -26.28 11.50
CA LEU A 480 -0.58 -27.50 10.67
C LEU A 480 -0.73 -27.24 9.15
N MET A 481 -1.45 -26.18 8.74
CA MET A 481 -1.56 -25.79 7.33
C MET A 481 -0.23 -25.29 6.78
N GLN A 482 0.54 -24.55 7.60
CA GLN A 482 1.87 -24.07 7.23
C GLN A 482 2.85 -25.24 7.10
N GLU A 483 2.81 -26.20 8.03
CA GLU A 483 3.60 -27.44 7.94
C GLU A 483 3.25 -28.24 6.69
N ALA A 484 1.95 -28.40 6.39
CA ALA A 484 1.49 -29.08 5.19
C ALA A 484 1.95 -28.37 3.90
N ALA A 485 1.91 -27.04 3.88
CA ALA A 485 2.41 -26.25 2.76
C ALA A 485 3.92 -26.42 2.56
N PHE A 486 4.69 -26.41 3.64
CA PHE A 486 6.14 -26.66 3.60
C PHE A 486 6.46 -28.08 3.13
N GLU A 487 5.72 -29.08 3.62
CA GLU A 487 5.90 -30.46 3.19
C GLU A 487 5.59 -30.64 1.70
N ARG A 488 4.53 -30.02 1.18
CA ARG A 488 4.24 -30.02 -0.27
C ARG A 488 5.39 -29.42 -1.07
N LEU A 489 5.93 -28.29 -0.65
CA LEU A 489 7.09 -27.67 -1.31
C LEU A 489 8.32 -28.59 -1.28
N ARG A 490 8.57 -29.23 -0.13
CA ARG A 490 9.66 -30.21 0.02
C ARG A 490 9.47 -31.38 -0.95
N LEU A 491 8.28 -31.96 -1.02
CA LEU A 491 7.97 -33.07 -1.92
C LEU A 491 8.05 -32.67 -3.40
N ALA A 492 7.59 -31.47 -3.74
CA ALA A 492 7.72 -30.91 -5.08
C ALA A 492 9.19 -30.77 -5.50
N SER A 493 10.07 -30.32 -4.60
CA SER A 493 11.50 -30.19 -4.87
C SER A 493 12.18 -31.54 -5.19
N LEU A 494 11.70 -32.65 -4.59
CA LEU A 494 12.16 -34.00 -4.88
C LEU A 494 11.79 -34.47 -6.29
N LEU A 495 10.77 -33.87 -6.91
CA LEU A 495 10.34 -34.18 -8.27
C LEU A 495 11.13 -33.38 -9.32
N THR A 496 11.57 -32.15 -9.00
CA THR A 496 12.16 -31.22 -9.99
C THR A 496 13.69 -31.11 -9.99
N GLY A 497 14.43 -31.60 -8.98
CA GLY A 497 15.87 -31.27 -8.86
C GLY A 497 16.83 -32.33 -8.29
N GLY A 498 18.10 -32.26 -8.75
CA GLY A 498 19.30 -32.65 -7.98
C GLY A 498 19.92 -34.04 -8.22
N ARG A 499 21.01 -34.31 -7.46
CA ARG A 499 21.67 -35.64 -7.32
C ARG A 499 20.75 -36.68 -6.65
N ASP A 500 19.69 -36.23 -5.98
CA ASP A 500 18.70 -37.04 -5.28
C ASP A 500 17.37 -37.17 -6.04
N LYS A 501 17.44 -37.29 -7.37
CA LYS A 501 16.25 -37.36 -8.22
C LYS A 501 15.39 -38.57 -7.82
N THR A 502 14.12 -38.32 -7.51
CA THR A 502 13.16 -39.39 -7.23
C THR A 502 13.07 -40.34 -8.42
N GLU A 503 13.18 -41.63 -8.17
CA GLU A 503 13.01 -42.66 -9.18
C GLU A 503 11.53 -43.07 -9.23
N PHE A 504 11.02 -43.22 -10.45
CA PHE A 504 9.67 -43.71 -10.69
C PHE A 504 9.74 -45.19 -11.07
N THR A 505 8.83 -45.99 -10.52
CA THR A 505 8.68 -47.40 -10.87
C THR A 505 7.20 -47.71 -11.03
N VAL A 506 6.87 -48.68 -11.90
CA VAL A 506 5.50 -49.15 -12.09
C VAL A 506 5.30 -50.43 -11.30
N HIS A 507 4.21 -50.51 -10.54
CA HIS A 507 3.74 -51.74 -9.92
C HIS A 507 2.39 -52.12 -10.51
N TYR A 508 2.08 -53.41 -10.57
CA TYR A 508 0.88 -53.93 -11.20
C TYR A 508 0.03 -54.68 -10.19
N GLN A 509 -1.25 -54.32 -10.07
CA GLN A 509 -2.19 -55.07 -9.24
C GLN A 509 -3.16 -55.86 -10.12
N PRO A 510 -3.33 -57.18 -9.90
CA PRO A 510 -4.25 -57.97 -10.69
C PRO A 510 -5.71 -57.60 -10.39
N ILE A 511 -6.51 -57.56 -11.46
CA ILE A 511 -7.96 -57.46 -11.44
C ILE A 511 -8.50 -58.77 -11.99
N MET A 512 -9.36 -59.42 -11.21
CA MET A 512 -9.86 -60.76 -11.48
C MET A 512 -11.27 -60.72 -12.05
N GLN A 513 -11.60 -61.64 -12.94
CA GLN A 513 -12.98 -61.96 -13.32
C GLN A 513 -13.73 -62.49 -12.10
N ALA A 514 -14.85 -61.86 -11.74
CA ALA A 514 -15.63 -62.30 -10.59
C ALA A 514 -16.18 -63.72 -10.76
N ARG A 515 -16.52 -64.13 -12.00
CA ARG A 515 -17.17 -65.41 -12.29
C ARG A 515 -16.28 -66.64 -12.03
N ASP A 516 -15.00 -66.56 -12.40
CA ASP A 516 -14.09 -67.71 -12.48
C ASP A 516 -12.73 -67.43 -11.84
N ASN A 517 -12.53 -66.24 -11.27
CA ASN A 517 -11.27 -65.80 -10.67
C ASN A 517 -10.06 -65.91 -11.62
N THR A 518 -10.28 -65.84 -12.93
CA THR A 518 -9.19 -65.69 -13.89
C THR A 518 -8.76 -64.22 -13.98
N ILE A 519 -7.53 -63.97 -14.40
CA ILE A 519 -7.00 -62.60 -14.54
C ILE A 519 -7.71 -61.89 -15.70
N ALA A 520 -8.36 -60.76 -15.42
CA ALA A 520 -9.01 -59.92 -16.41
C ALA A 520 -8.08 -58.81 -16.93
N SER A 521 -7.41 -58.12 -16.00
CA SER A 521 -6.50 -57.03 -16.30
C SER A 521 -5.52 -56.78 -15.15
N PHE A 522 -4.61 -55.83 -15.35
CA PHE A 522 -3.73 -55.32 -14.32
C PHE A 522 -3.86 -53.81 -14.21
N GLU A 523 -3.97 -53.27 -13.01
CA GLU A 523 -3.86 -51.83 -12.77
C GLU A 523 -2.39 -51.43 -12.58
N ALA A 524 -1.93 -50.51 -13.43
CA ALA A 524 -0.60 -49.93 -13.34
C ALA A 524 -0.60 -48.77 -12.33
N LEU A 525 0.13 -48.98 -11.25
CA LEU A 525 0.20 -48.11 -10.09
C LEU A 525 1.60 -47.52 -9.96
N MET A 526 1.69 -46.20 -10.06
CA MET A 526 2.96 -45.50 -9.93
C MET A 526 3.52 -45.59 -8.49
N ARG A 527 4.83 -45.78 -8.39
CA ARG A 527 5.57 -45.79 -7.13
C ARG A 527 6.76 -44.85 -7.21
N PHE A 528 6.93 -44.08 -6.15
CA PHE A 528 8.00 -43.13 -5.99
C PHE A 528 9.04 -43.71 -5.04
N ARG A 529 10.32 -43.67 -5.41
CA ARG A 529 11.41 -44.16 -4.58
C ARG A 529 12.53 -43.14 -4.48
N THR A 530 13.17 -43.09 -3.33
CA THR A 530 14.45 -42.39 -3.18
C THR A 530 15.53 -43.13 -3.98
N PRO A 531 16.64 -42.46 -4.35
CA PRO A 531 17.80 -43.13 -4.95
C PRO A 531 18.38 -44.26 -4.09
N SER A 532 18.17 -44.20 -2.77
CA SER A 532 18.53 -45.27 -1.83
C SER A 532 17.57 -46.48 -1.86
N GLY A 533 16.51 -46.43 -2.66
CA GLY A 533 15.55 -47.52 -2.86
C GLY A 533 14.34 -47.51 -1.92
N THR A 534 14.16 -46.47 -1.09
CA THR A 534 13.04 -46.39 -0.13
C THR A 534 11.79 -45.84 -0.80
N PHE A 535 10.64 -46.49 -0.62
CA PHE A 535 9.38 -46.00 -1.16
C PHE A 535 8.87 -44.76 -0.42
N LEU A 536 8.45 -43.77 -1.18
CA LEU A 536 7.76 -42.58 -0.70
C LEU A 536 6.24 -42.82 -0.75
N ASN A 537 5.48 -42.09 0.07
CA ASN A 537 4.02 -42.17 0.06
C ASN A 537 3.48 -41.65 -1.29
N THR A 538 2.93 -42.57 -2.10
CA THR A 538 2.46 -42.25 -3.45
C THR A 538 1.39 -41.15 -3.47
N GLY A 539 0.41 -41.19 -2.56
CA GLY A 539 -0.65 -40.17 -2.51
C GLY A 539 -0.09 -38.76 -2.30
N ARG A 540 0.80 -38.59 -1.31
CA ARG A 540 1.45 -37.30 -1.04
C ARG A 540 2.32 -36.80 -2.20
N MET A 541 3.00 -37.72 -2.90
CA MET A 541 3.81 -37.36 -4.06
C MET A 541 2.95 -36.94 -5.26
N ILE A 542 1.79 -37.59 -5.47
CA ILE A 542 0.83 -37.19 -6.50
C ILE A 542 0.24 -35.82 -6.17
N GLU A 543 -0.19 -35.56 -4.93
CA GLU A 543 -0.68 -34.24 -4.51
C GLU A 543 0.38 -33.13 -4.73
N ALA A 544 1.64 -33.42 -4.40
CA ALA A 544 2.74 -32.49 -4.64
C ALA A 544 3.00 -32.26 -6.14
N ALA A 545 2.91 -33.32 -6.96
CA ALA A 545 3.05 -33.23 -8.40
C ALA A 545 1.94 -32.41 -9.05
N GLU A 546 0.69 -32.59 -8.61
CA GLU A 546 -0.47 -31.83 -9.08
C GLU A 546 -0.31 -30.35 -8.76
N THR A 547 -0.02 -30.03 -7.51
CA THR A 547 0.16 -28.62 -7.09
C THR A 547 1.35 -27.94 -7.77
N SER A 548 2.32 -28.72 -8.25
CA SER A 548 3.51 -28.22 -8.96
C SER A 548 3.38 -28.26 -10.49
N GLY A 549 2.26 -28.72 -11.03
CA GLY A 549 2.03 -28.83 -12.48
C GLY A 549 2.88 -29.89 -13.19
N LEU A 550 3.42 -30.86 -12.46
CA LEU A 550 4.32 -31.90 -12.98
C LEU A 550 3.56 -33.14 -13.49
N MET A 551 2.26 -33.22 -13.27
CA MET A 551 1.45 -34.40 -13.64
C MET A 551 1.47 -34.71 -15.12
N SER A 552 1.60 -33.72 -16.00
CA SER A 552 1.72 -33.97 -17.44
C SER A 552 3.02 -34.72 -17.79
N GLU A 553 4.14 -34.36 -17.17
CA GLU A 553 5.44 -35.00 -17.43
C GLU A 553 5.51 -36.40 -16.81
N ILE A 554 5.06 -36.51 -15.56
CA ILE A 554 5.01 -37.79 -14.84
C ILE A 554 4.05 -38.76 -15.53
N GLY A 555 2.91 -38.25 -16.00
CA GLY A 555 1.95 -39.01 -16.78
C GLY A 555 2.51 -39.56 -18.10
N SER A 556 3.23 -38.73 -18.85
CA SER A 556 3.91 -39.16 -20.08
C SER A 556 4.94 -40.26 -19.80
N TRP A 557 5.71 -40.13 -18.71
CA TRP A 557 6.62 -41.19 -18.27
C TRP A 557 5.86 -42.49 -17.92
N MET A 558 4.74 -42.37 -17.19
CA MET A 558 3.91 -43.50 -16.77
C MET A 558 3.37 -44.28 -17.97
N PHE A 559 2.82 -43.61 -18.99
CA PHE A 559 2.35 -44.28 -20.21
C PHE A 559 3.48 -45.03 -20.91
N LYS A 560 4.62 -44.36 -21.10
CA LYS A 560 5.77 -44.95 -21.79
C LYS A 560 6.28 -46.20 -21.07
N SER A 561 6.48 -46.13 -19.76
CA SER A 561 7.00 -47.25 -18.97
C SER A 561 5.97 -48.37 -18.84
N ALA A 562 4.73 -48.08 -18.44
CA ALA A 562 3.71 -49.10 -18.20
C ALA A 562 3.33 -49.85 -19.49
N PHE A 563 3.23 -49.15 -20.64
CA PHE A 563 2.88 -49.79 -21.90
C PHE A 563 4.03 -50.67 -22.42
N ALA A 564 5.26 -50.17 -22.35
CA ALA A 564 6.44 -50.95 -22.75
C ALA A 564 6.60 -52.19 -21.88
N GLU A 565 6.62 -52.03 -20.55
CA GLU A 565 6.77 -53.16 -19.62
C GLU A 565 5.66 -54.20 -19.80
N PHE A 566 4.39 -53.77 -19.92
CA PHE A 566 3.26 -54.68 -20.13
C PHE A 566 3.35 -55.45 -21.45
N SER A 567 3.84 -54.81 -22.52
CA SER A 567 4.00 -55.45 -23.83
C SER A 567 5.06 -56.55 -23.85
N GLU A 568 6.06 -56.46 -22.97
CA GLU A 568 7.17 -57.40 -22.88
C GLU A 568 6.88 -58.62 -21.97
N ILE A 569 5.75 -58.65 -21.27
CA ILE A 569 5.42 -59.73 -20.33
C ILE A 569 5.02 -61.00 -21.11
N PRO A 570 5.84 -62.07 -21.13
CA PRO A 570 5.69 -63.16 -22.10
C PRO A 570 4.48 -64.08 -21.87
N THR A 571 3.87 -64.01 -20.69
CA THR A 571 2.84 -64.96 -20.20
C THR A 571 1.45 -64.34 -20.10
N VAL A 572 1.29 -63.08 -20.48
CA VAL A 572 0.00 -62.38 -20.43
C VAL A 572 -0.80 -62.72 -21.69
N SER A 573 -1.99 -63.29 -21.50
CA SER A 573 -2.95 -63.57 -22.59
C SER A 573 -3.26 -62.30 -23.38
N ASP A 574 -3.43 -62.42 -24.70
CA ASP A 574 -3.83 -61.31 -25.59
C ASP A 574 -5.16 -60.65 -25.20
N GLN A 575 -5.98 -61.35 -24.40
CA GLN A 575 -7.25 -60.84 -23.89
C GLN A 575 -7.10 -59.99 -22.62
N THR A 576 -5.95 -60.08 -21.94
CA THR A 576 -5.66 -59.34 -20.71
C THR A 576 -5.39 -57.89 -21.04
N ARG A 577 -6.01 -56.98 -20.27
CA ARG A 577 -5.87 -55.54 -20.43
C ARG A 577 -4.93 -54.93 -19.39
N LEU A 578 -4.49 -53.70 -19.66
CA LEU A 578 -3.77 -52.84 -18.74
C LEU A 578 -4.62 -51.63 -18.41
N ASN A 579 -4.85 -51.40 -17.12
CA ASN A 579 -5.55 -50.23 -16.62
C ASN A 579 -4.52 -49.15 -16.22
N VAL A 580 -4.76 -47.91 -16.63
CA VAL A 580 -3.92 -46.75 -16.28
C VAL A 580 -4.77 -45.57 -15.82
N ASN A 581 -4.32 -44.91 -14.76
CA ASN A 581 -4.99 -43.75 -14.18
C ASN A 581 -4.73 -42.45 -14.97
N LEU A 582 -5.76 -41.62 -15.11
CA LEU A 582 -5.69 -40.29 -15.72
C LEU A 582 -6.03 -39.22 -14.69
N SER A 583 -5.08 -38.33 -14.41
CA SER A 583 -5.36 -37.16 -13.57
C SER A 583 -6.11 -36.06 -14.34
N PRO A 584 -6.93 -35.24 -13.65
CA PRO A 584 -7.60 -34.10 -14.28
C PRO A 584 -6.65 -33.12 -14.97
N GLN A 585 -5.47 -32.88 -14.41
CA GLN A 585 -4.48 -31.98 -15.01
C GLN A 585 -3.91 -32.52 -16.32
N GLN A 586 -3.73 -33.83 -16.45
CA GLN A 586 -3.28 -34.43 -17.71
C GLN A 586 -4.34 -34.29 -18.80
N VAL A 587 -5.62 -34.47 -18.47
CA VAL A 587 -6.74 -34.34 -19.42
C VAL A 587 -6.81 -32.94 -20.03
N GLN A 588 -6.47 -31.92 -19.24
CA GLN A 588 -6.42 -30.52 -19.69
C GLN A 588 -5.17 -30.18 -20.51
N ALA A 589 -4.16 -31.05 -20.53
CA ALA A 589 -2.91 -30.77 -21.22
C ALA A 589 -3.03 -31.10 -22.72
N ASN A 590 -2.72 -30.13 -23.57
CA ASN A 590 -2.76 -30.29 -25.04
C ASN A 590 -1.93 -31.48 -25.59
N ARG A 591 -0.95 -31.96 -24.83
CA ARG A 591 -0.04 -33.05 -25.21
C ARG A 591 -0.58 -34.46 -24.98
N ILE A 592 -1.68 -34.64 -24.21
CA ILE A 592 -2.12 -35.96 -23.75
C ILE A 592 -2.42 -36.95 -24.89
N TYR A 593 -3.10 -36.50 -25.95
CA TYR A 593 -3.42 -37.33 -27.11
C TYR A 593 -2.14 -37.93 -27.72
N LYS A 594 -1.12 -37.08 -27.88
CA LYS A 594 0.17 -37.46 -28.46
C LYS A 594 0.96 -38.36 -27.51
N ASP A 595 1.01 -38.05 -26.21
CA ASP A 595 1.72 -38.88 -25.23
C ASP A 595 1.16 -40.32 -25.19
N ILE A 596 -0.16 -40.49 -25.29
CA ILE A 596 -0.81 -41.81 -25.32
C ILE A 596 -0.53 -42.52 -26.66
N GLU A 597 -0.70 -41.85 -27.81
CA GLU A 597 -0.45 -42.47 -29.13
C GLU A 597 1.01 -42.88 -29.30
N ASP A 598 1.95 -41.99 -29.00
CA ASP A 598 3.38 -42.24 -29.15
C ASP A 598 3.82 -43.41 -28.24
N SER A 599 3.33 -43.46 -27.00
CA SER A 599 3.65 -44.53 -26.05
C SER A 599 3.06 -45.88 -26.49
N ALA A 600 1.78 -45.90 -26.88
CA ALA A 600 1.11 -47.13 -27.32
C ALA A 600 1.74 -47.67 -28.62
N SER A 601 2.06 -46.79 -29.56
CA SER A 601 2.74 -47.14 -30.81
C SER A 601 4.16 -47.66 -30.56
N ALA A 602 4.92 -47.04 -29.66
CA ALA A 602 6.27 -47.49 -29.33
C ALA A 602 6.30 -48.88 -28.67
N ALA A 603 5.29 -49.19 -27.86
CA ALA A 603 5.11 -50.50 -27.23
C ALA A 603 4.45 -51.54 -28.14
N GLY A 604 3.96 -51.15 -29.33
CA GLY A 604 3.16 -52.04 -30.19
C GLY A 604 1.85 -52.50 -29.54
N LEU A 605 1.33 -51.76 -28.56
CA LEU A 605 0.19 -52.15 -27.74
C LEU A 605 -1.10 -51.59 -28.34
N PRO A 606 -2.04 -52.43 -28.84
CA PRO A 606 -3.29 -51.94 -29.38
C PRO A 606 -4.19 -51.35 -28.28
N PHE A 607 -4.90 -50.26 -28.60
CA PHE A 607 -5.81 -49.59 -27.66
C PHE A 607 -6.88 -50.51 -27.07
N THR A 608 -7.28 -51.57 -27.78
CA THR A 608 -8.21 -52.60 -27.27
C THR A 608 -7.73 -53.34 -26.03
N ARG A 609 -6.42 -53.28 -25.74
CA ARG A 609 -5.79 -53.81 -24.52
C ARG A 609 -5.62 -52.78 -23.42
N LEU A 610 -6.09 -51.55 -23.61
CA LEU A 610 -6.00 -50.48 -22.63
C LEU A 610 -7.36 -50.18 -21.98
N VAL A 611 -7.31 -49.88 -20.70
CA VAL A 611 -8.40 -49.32 -19.92
C VAL A 611 -7.87 -48.04 -19.27
N PHE A 612 -8.60 -46.94 -19.40
CA PHE A 612 -8.25 -45.67 -18.76
C PHE A 612 -9.20 -45.43 -17.59
N GLU A 613 -8.63 -45.18 -16.43
CA GLU A 613 -9.34 -44.92 -15.18
C GLU A 613 -9.35 -43.42 -14.90
N VAL A 614 -10.53 -42.88 -14.60
CA VAL A 614 -10.75 -41.45 -14.36
C VAL A 614 -11.57 -41.27 -13.10
N THR A 615 -11.14 -40.38 -12.21
CA THR A 615 -11.89 -40.11 -10.98
C THR A 615 -13.23 -39.44 -11.27
N GLU A 616 -14.20 -39.68 -10.40
CA GLU A 616 -15.55 -39.08 -10.49
C GLU A 616 -15.51 -37.54 -10.59
N GLY A 617 -14.58 -36.91 -9.86
CA GLY A 617 -14.42 -35.45 -9.79
C GLY A 617 -14.04 -34.80 -11.13
N LEU A 618 -13.45 -35.55 -12.06
CA LEU A 618 -13.11 -35.07 -13.41
C LEU A 618 -14.34 -34.50 -14.14
N PHE A 619 -15.51 -34.99 -13.80
CA PHE A 619 -16.75 -34.73 -14.51
C PHE A 619 -17.56 -33.54 -14.01
N LEU A 620 -17.23 -32.99 -12.84
CA LEU A 620 -18.02 -31.92 -12.19
C LEU A 620 -18.07 -30.62 -13.00
N ASN A 621 -17.05 -30.35 -13.83
CA ASN A 621 -16.98 -29.12 -14.63
C ASN A 621 -17.60 -29.25 -16.03
N ASN A 622 -18.14 -30.42 -16.40
CA ASN A 622 -18.79 -30.69 -17.69
C ASN A 622 -18.00 -30.15 -18.90
N ASP A 623 -16.69 -30.42 -18.91
CA ASP A 623 -15.77 -29.84 -19.87
C ASP A 623 -15.78 -30.61 -21.20
N GLN A 624 -15.97 -29.88 -22.29
CA GLN A 624 -15.95 -30.40 -23.66
C GLN A 624 -14.59 -31.03 -24.01
N VAL A 625 -13.50 -30.58 -23.40
CA VAL A 625 -12.15 -31.17 -23.58
C VAL A 625 -12.13 -32.60 -23.05
N THR A 626 -12.67 -32.82 -21.84
CA THR A 626 -12.73 -34.15 -21.21
C THR A 626 -13.57 -35.10 -22.04
N LEU A 627 -14.78 -34.68 -22.44
CA LEU A 627 -15.66 -35.51 -23.27
C LEU A 627 -15.02 -35.89 -24.61
N SER A 628 -14.28 -34.96 -25.22
CA SER A 628 -13.57 -35.19 -26.48
C SER A 628 -12.48 -36.25 -26.33
N LEU A 629 -11.68 -36.17 -25.26
CA LEU A 629 -10.62 -37.13 -24.99
C LEU A 629 -11.16 -38.54 -24.76
N LEU A 630 -12.17 -38.68 -23.89
CA LEU A 630 -12.75 -39.98 -23.56
C LEU A 630 -13.43 -40.63 -24.77
N THR A 631 -14.15 -39.83 -25.56
CA THR A 631 -14.75 -40.29 -26.82
C THR A 631 -13.67 -40.73 -27.81
N TRP A 632 -12.57 -39.99 -27.91
CA TRP A 632 -11.44 -40.34 -28.76
C TRP A 632 -10.79 -41.66 -28.33
N LEU A 633 -10.58 -41.88 -27.03
CA LEU A 633 -10.06 -43.14 -26.48
C LEU A 633 -10.95 -44.33 -26.85
N ARG A 634 -12.27 -44.19 -26.67
CA ARG A 634 -13.24 -45.24 -27.03
C ARG A 634 -13.29 -45.52 -28.51
N ASN A 635 -13.23 -44.48 -29.36
CA ASN A 635 -13.19 -44.64 -30.82
C ASN A 635 -11.92 -45.37 -31.30
N LYS A 636 -10.81 -45.28 -30.54
CA LYS A 636 -9.59 -46.08 -30.79
C LYS A 636 -9.69 -47.52 -30.28
N GLY A 637 -10.72 -47.84 -29.50
CA GLY A 637 -11.01 -49.18 -28.98
C GLY A 637 -10.62 -49.40 -27.51
N ALA A 638 -10.08 -48.39 -26.82
CA ALA A 638 -9.83 -48.47 -25.39
C ALA A 638 -11.14 -48.42 -24.59
N LYS A 639 -11.11 -48.96 -23.37
CA LYS A 639 -12.20 -48.79 -22.41
C LYS A 639 -11.91 -47.61 -21.49
N VAL A 640 -12.96 -46.98 -20.99
CA VAL A 640 -12.89 -45.94 -19.96
C VAL A 640 -13.72 -46.36 -18.77
N VAL A 641 -13.15 -46.29 -17.57
CA VAL A 641 -13.81 -46.68 -16.32
C VAL A 641 -13.74 -45.52 -15.33
N ILE A 642 -14.83 -45.29 -14.61
CA ILE A 642 -14.85 -44.28 -13.54
C ILE A 642 -14.31 -44.90 -12.26
N ASP A 643 -13.30 -44.26 -11.69
CA ASP A 643 -12.66 -44.65 -10.44
C ASP A 643 -13.25 -43.90 -9.22
N ASP A 644 -13.06 -44.47 -8.03
CA ASP A 644 -13.56 -43.95 -6.74
C ASP A 644 -15.08 -43.68 -6.69
N PHE A 645 -15.89 -44.45 -7.43
CA PHE A 645 -17.31 -44.16 -7.60
C PHE A 645 -18.10 -44.27 -6.29
N GLY A 646 -18.86 -43.22 -5.97
CA GLY A 646 -19.72 -43.15 -4.78
C GLY A 646 -19.17 -42.25 -3.66
N THR A 647 -17.94 -41.77 -3.79
CA THR A 647 -17.34 -40.80 -2.85
C THR A 647 -17.66 -39.34 -3.19
N GLY A 648 -18.26 -39.08 -4.37
CA GLY A 648 -18.58 -37.76 -4.90
C GLY A 648 -20.07 -37.47 -5.20
N TYR A 649 -20.33 -36.37 -5.92
CA TYR A 649 -21.66 -35.81 -6.22
C TYR A 649 -22.17 -36.10 -7.65
N SER A 650 -21.99 -37.31 -8.19
CA SER A 650 -22.54 -37.64 -9.51
C SER A 650 -24.05 -37.81 -9.48
N SER A 651 -24.75 -36.89 -10.14
CA SER A 651 -26.16 -37.11 -10.49
C SER A 651 -26.26 -38.29 -11.47
N LEU A 652 -27.09 -39.28 -11.16
CA LEU A 652 -27.40 -40.42 -12.03
C LEU A 652 -27.79 -40.01 -13.46
N SER A 653 -28.42 -38.85 -13.62
CA SER A 653 -28.78 -38.30 -14.93
C SER A 653 -27.57 -37.98 -15.80
N TYR A 654 -26.44 -37.69 -15.17
CA TYR A 654 -25.20 -37.29 -15.83
C TYR A 654 -24.37 -38.51 -16.23
N LEU A 655 -24.27 -39.52 -15.35
CA LEU A 655 -23.58 -40.79 -15.63
C LEU A 655 -24.04 -41.42 -16.96
N ARG A 656 -25.35 -41.38 -17.25
CA ARG A 656 -25.93 -41.90 -18.51
C ARG A 656 -25.37 -41.25 -19.79
N LYS A 657 -24.85 -40.02 -19.71
CA LYS A 657 -24.36 -39.27 -20.88
C LYS A 657 -22.85 -39.42 -21.09
N LEU A 658 -22.15 -40.03 -20.14
CA LEU A 658 -20.70 -40.11 -20.19
C LEU A 658 -20.23 -41.23 -21.13
N PRO A 659 -19.19 -41.00 -21.93
CA PRO A 659 -18.59 -42.02 -22.77
C PRO A 659 -17.70 -42.93 -21.90
N VAL A 660 -18.32 -43.77 -21.07
CA VAL A 660 -17.66 -44.72 -20.17
C VAL A 660 -18.20 -46.13 -20.38
N ASP A 661 -17.42 -47.13 -19.99
CA ASP A 661 -17.70 -48.56 -20.15
C ASP A 661 -17.91 -49.27 -18.81
N GLY A 662 -17.53 -48.63 -17.68
CA GLY A 662 -17.67 -49.23 -16.36
C GLY A 662 -17.43 -48.27 -15.21
N ILE A 663 -17.61 -48.78 -13.99
CA ILE A 663 -17.32 -48.10 -12.72
C ILE A 663 -16.51 -49.02 -11.79
N LYS A 664 -15.64 -48.43 -10.97
CA LYS A 664 -14.97 -49.05 -9.83
C LYS A 664 -15.60 -48.54 -8.54
N ILE A 665 -16.09 -49.46 -7.72
CA ILE A 665 -16.66 -49.16 -6.40
C ILE A 665 -15.50 -48.97 -5.43
N ASP A 666 -15.42 -47.78 -4.82
CA ASP A 666 -14.36 -47.45 -3.88
C ASP A 666 -14.32 -48.43 -2.69
N ARG A 667 -13.10 -48.71 -2.24
CA ARG A 667 -12.83 -49.65 -1.13
C ARG A 667 -13.57 -49.28 0.17
N SER A 668 -13.89 -48.01 0.41
CA SER A 668 -14.58 -47.59 1.65
C SER A 668 -15.97 -48.21 1.77
N PHE A 669 -16.63 -48.52 0.65
CA PHE A 669 -17.90 -49.23 0.63
C PHE A 669 -17.74 -50.74 0.79
N ILE A 670 -16.58 -51.30 0.41
CA ILE A 670 -16.33 -52.74 0.43
C ILE A 670 -15.80 -53.23 1.79
N MET A 671 -14.99 -52.42 2.50
CA MET A 671 -14.27 -52.84 3.72
C MET A 671 -15.17 -53.46 4.80
N ASN A 672 -16.42 -53.01 4.95
CA ASN A 672 -17.33 -53.44 6.02
C ASN A 672 -18.63 -54.09 5.51
N MET A 673 -18.80 -54.30 4.20
CA MET A 673 -20.10 -54.76 3.65
C MET A 673 -20.49 -56.19 4.07
N ASP A 674 -19.56 -57.00 4.59
CA ASP A 674 -19.81 -58.34 5.11
C ASP A 674 -20.27 -58.33 6.59
N GLN A 675 -20.17 -57.18 7.27
CA GLN A 675 -20.54 -56.99 8.67
C GLN A 675 -21.62 -55.92 8.88
N ASP A 676 -21.79 -55.01 7.92
CA ASP A 676 -22.73 -53.89 7.98
C ASP A 676 -23.81 -54.01 6.88
N PRO A 677 -25.08 -54.27 7.25
CA PRO A 677 -26.19 -54.32 6.31
C PRO A 677 -26.41 -53.04 5.51
N ASP A 678 -26.11 -51.87 6.10
CA ASP A 678 -26.30 -50.58 5.43
C ASP A 678 -25.23 -50.38 4.35
N ALA A 679 -23.96 -50.71 4.65
CA ALA A 679 -22.89 -50.73 3.65
C ALA A 679 -23.21 -51.68 2.49
N LEU A 680 -23.72 -52.89 2.79
CA LEU A 680 -24.16 -53.84 1.75
C LEU A 680 -25.32 -53.29 0.90
N ALA A 681 -26.25 -52.54 1.49
CA ALA A 681 -27.37 -51.94 0.76
C ALA A 681 -26.89 -50.85 -0.21
N VAL A 682 -25.88 -50.06 0.17
CA VAL A 682 -25.25 -49.08 -0.73
C VAL A 682 -24.58 -49.77 -1.91
N VAL A 683 -23.75 -50.78 -1.67
CA VAL A 683 -23.09 -51.56 -2.74
C VAL A 683 -24.12 -52.18 -3.69
N LYS A 684 -25.19 -52.80 -3.16
CA LYS A 684 -26.32 -53.32 -3.97
C LYS A 684 -26.93 -52.26 -4.88
N SER A 685 -27.13 -51.06 -4.36
CA SER A 685 -27.73 -49.95 -5.11
C SER A 685 -26.82 -49.48 -6.24
N ILE A 686 -25.52 -49.34 -5.97
CA ILE A 686 -24.51 -48.97 -6.97
C ILE A 686 -24.46 -50.00 -8.10
N VAL A 687 -24.40 -51.29 -7.75
CA VAL A 687 -24.38 -52.39 -8.73
C VAL A 687 -25.64 -52.40 -9.59
N ALA A 688 -26.82 -52.23 -8.98
CA ALA A 688 -28.08 -52.18 -9.72
C ALA A 688 -28.15 -50.99 -10.69
N VAL A 689 -27.65 -49.82 -10.30
CA VAL A 689 -27.55 -48.64 -11.17
C VAL A 689 -26.63 -48.91 -12.35
N ALA A 690 -25.44 -49.47 -12.11
CA ALA A 690 -24.48 -49.76 -13.17
C ALA A 690 -25.03 -50.76 -14.19
N GLN A 691 -25.68 -51.82 -13.71
CA GLN A 691 -26.34 -52.82 -14.56
C GLN A 691 -27.47 -52.20 -15.40
N ALA A 692 -28.26 -51.28 -14.82
CA ALA A 692 -29.32 -50.57 -15.54
C ALA A 692 -28.78 -49.63 -16.65
N LEU A 693 -27.50 -49.24 -16.56
CA LEU A 693 -26.81 -48.40 -17.54
C LEU A 693 -25.88 -49.19 -18.47
N ASP A 694 -25.88 -50.52 -18.39
CA ASP A 694 -24.99 -51.41 -19.14
C ASP A 694 -23.49 -51.11 -18.91
N LEU A 695 -23.14 -50.76 -17.67
CA LEU A 695 -21.78 -50.47 -17.22
C LEU A 695 -21.19 -51.67 -16.47
N SER A 696 -19.96 -52.05 -16.79
CA SER A 696 -19.26 -53.10 -16.02
C SER A 696 -18.87 -52.60 -14.63
N VAL A 697 -18.92 -53.47 -13.63
CA VAL A 697 -18.62 -53.12 -12.23
C VAL A 697 -17.38 -53.85 -11.73
N THR A 698 -16.42 -53.07 -11.25
CA THR A 698 -15.27 -53.57 -10.48
C THR A 698 -15.46 -53.23 -9.01
N ALA A 699 -15.28 -54.20 -8.11
CA ALA A 699 -15.25 -53.93 -6.67
C ALA A 699 -13.81 -53.88 -6.17
N GLU A 700 -13.42 -52.77 -5.54
CA GLU A 700 -12.07 -52.58 -5.01
C GLU A 700 -11.93 -52.87 -3.53
N GLY A 701 -10.71 -53.16 -3.09
CA GLY A 701 -10.44 -53.41 -1.67
C GLY A 701 -11.04 -54.72 -1.15
N VAL A 702 -11.19 -55.73 -2.01
CA VAL A 702 -11.58 -57.08 -1.57
C VAL A 702 -10.43 -57.71 -0.78
N GLU A 703 -10.65 -57.93 0.52
CA GLU A 703 -9.66 -58.47 1.45
C GLU A 703 -10.06 -59.83 2.02
N THR A 704 -11.36 -60.17 2.04
CA THR A 704 -11.87 -61.43 2.63
C THR A 704 -12.63 -62.29 1.62
N ASP A 705 -12.67 -63.60 1.88
CA ASP A 705 -13.49 -64.54 1.09
C ASP A 705 -15.00 -64.26 1.24
N GLY A 706 -15.42 -63.70 2.38
CA GLY A 706 -16.80 -63.26 2.61
C GLY A 706 -17.20 -62.13 1.67
N GLN A 707 -16.36 -61.09 1.59
CA GLN A 707 -16.55 -59.97 0.66
C GLN A 707 -16.59 -60.46 -0.80
N ARG A 708 -15.66 -61.34 -1.18
CA ARG A 708 -15.63 -61.96 -2.52
C ARG A 708 -16.94 -62.63 -2.88
N LYS A 709 -17.47 -63.50 -2.01
CA LYS A 709 -18.72 -64.24 -2.26
C LYS A 709 -19.91 -63.30 -2.38
N LEU A 710 -20.02 -62.30 -1.50
CA LEU A 710 -21.10 -61.32 -1.56
C LEU A 710 -21.07 -60.55 -2.88
N ILE A 711 -19.90 -60.08 -3.32
CA ILE A 711 -19.79 -59.35 -4.60
C ILE A 711 -20.12 -60.26 -5.79
N GLN A 712 -19.72 -61.53 -5.77
CA GLN A 712 -20.08 -62.51 -6.79
C GLN A 712 -21.61 -62.74 -6.85
N GLU A 713 -22.28 -62.82 -5.69
CA GLU A 713 -23.74 -62.93 -5.61
C GLU A 713 -24.45 -61.70 -6.19
N LEU A 714 -23.85 -60.52 -6.03
CA LEU A 714 -24.33 -59.27 -6.63
C LEU A 714 -24.08 -59.19 -8.14
N LYS A 715 -23.37 -60.17 -8.73
CA LYS A 715 -23.03 -60.24 -10.15
C LYS A 715 -22.20 -59.03 -10.60
N CYS A 716 -21.24 -58.58 -9.80
CA CYS A 716 -20.19 -57.71 -10.31
C CYS A 716 -19.32 -58.47 -11.32
N ASP A 717 -18.70 -57.73 -12.23
CA ASP A 717 -17.89 -58.31 -13.31
C ASP A 717 -16.46 -58.59 -12.86
N TYR A 718 -15.89 -57.68 -12.07
CA TYR A 718 -14.48 -57.68 -11.71
C TYR A 718 -14.23 -57.47 -10.22
N LEU A 719 -13.12 -58.03 -9.72
CA LEU A 719 -12.70 -57.97 -8.33
C LEU A 719 -11.24 -57.54 -8.22
N GLN A 720 -10.94 -56.60 -7.33
CA GLN A 720 -9.59 -56.14 -7.06
C GLN A 720 -9.37 -56.00 -5.55
N GLY A 721 -8.23 -56.46 -5.05
CA GLY A 721 -7.88 -56.26 -3.65
C GLY A 721 -6.78 -57.18 -3.14
N PHE A 722 -6.41 -57.00 -1.88
CA PHE A 722 -5.31 -57.72 -1.25
C PHE A 722 -5.62 -59.19 -0.97
N PHE A 723 -6.88 -59.61 -1.07
CA PHE A 723 -7.26 -61.02 -1.07
C PHE A 723 -6.52 -61.80 -2.18
N TYR A 724 -6.33 -61.19 -3.34
CA TYR A 724 -5.63 -61.79 -4.47
C TYR A 724 -4.14 -61.48 -4.45
N SER A 725 -3.79 -60.20 -4.50
CA SER A 725 -2.40 -59.76 -4.41
C SER A 725 -2.30 -58.28 -4.05
N LYS A 726 -1.22 -57.93 -3.36
CA LYS A 726 -0.74 -56.54 -3.30
C LYS A 726 -0.14 -56.14 -4.65
N PRO A 727 0.03 -54.83 -4.94
CA PRO A 727 0.71 -54.35 -6.14
C PRO A 727 2.13 -54.89 -6.27
N LEU A 728 2.41 -55.58 -7.38
CA LEU A 728 3.63 -56.33 -7.65
C LEU A 728 4.61 -55.52 -8.52
N SER A 729 5.92 -55.67 -8.31
CA SER A 729 6.90 -55.19 -9.29
C SER A 729 6.81 -56.01 -10.59
N SER A 730 7.37 -55.52 -11.70
CA SER A 730 7.37 -56.25 -12.97
C SER A 730 8.01 -57.66 -12.85
N ASN A 731 9.06 -57.79 -12.02
CA ASN A 731 9.68 -59.09 -11.73
C ASN A 731 8.77 -60.01 -10.92
N ASP A 732 8.11 -59.49 -9.88
CA ASP A 732 7.20 -60.27 -9.04
C ASP A 732 5.93 -60.67 -9.80
N LEU A 733 5.50 -59.82 -10.75
CA LEU A 733 4.37 -60.10 -11.64
C LEU A 733 4.65 -61.32 -12.53
N VAL A 734 5.84 -61.43 -13.12
CA VAL A 734 6.23 -62.61 -13.91
C VAL A 734 6.19 -63.86 -13.05
N ALA A 735 6.68 -63.80 -11.81
CA ALA A 735 6.63 -64.93 -10.87
C ALA A 735 5.19 -65.28 -10.46
N PHE A 736 4.31 -64.27 -10.30
CA PHE A 736 2.90 -64.45 -10.02
C PHE A 736 2.18 -65.18 -11.17
N LEU A 737 2.40 -64.75 -12.42
CA LEU A 737 1.84 -65.37 -13.62
C LEU A 737 2.30 -66.82 -13.81
N GLN A 738 3.57 -67.12 -13.51
CA GLN A 738 4.08 -68.50 -13.57
C GLN A 738 3.41 -69.41 -12.53
N LYS A 739 3.13 -68.90 -11.32
CA LYS A 739 2.39 -69.67 -10.31
C LYS A 739 0.95 -69.89 -10.73
N ASP A 740 0.28 -68.90 -11.28
CA ASP A 740 -1.09 -69.03 -11.78
C ASP A 740 -1.19 -70.13 -12.87
N ALA A 741 -0.28 -70.09 -13.84
CA ALA A 741 -0.19 -71.08 -14.92
C ALA A 741 0.09 -72.52 -14.43
N VAL A 742 0.84 -72.68 -13.32
CA VAL A 742 1.18 -74.00 -12.76
C VAL A 742 0.11 -74.51 -11.79
N SER A 743 -0.59 -73.62 -11.10
CA SER A 743 -1.41 -74.00 -9.95
C SER A 743 -2.85 -74.37 -10.33
N GLY A 744 -3.40 -73.90 -11.46
CA GLY A 744 -4.81 -74.15 -11.81
C GLY A 744 -5.79 -73.81 -10.67
N LEU A 745 -5.37 -72.93 -9.77
CA LEU A 745 -5.95 -72.69 -8.45
C LEU A 745 -6.61 -71.32 -8.50
N VAL A 746 -7.80 -71.27 -9.12
CA VAL A 746 -9.08 -71.13 -8.41
C VAL A 746 -10.19 -71.65 -9.35
N VAL A 747 -10.49 -72.95 -9.20
CA VAL A 747 -11.78 -73.62 -9.44
C VAL A 747 -12.30 -73.72 -10.89
N ARG A 748 -12.24 -74.96 -11.40
CA ARG A 748 -13.18 -75.51 -12.38
C ARG A 748 -14.57 -75.66 -11.78
#